data_AF-A0A0A1VPD6-F1
#
_entry.id   AF-A0A0A1VPD6-F1
#
_cell.length_a   1.000
_cell.length_b   1.000
_cell.length_c   1.000
_cell.angle_alpha   90.00
_cell.angle_beta   90.00
_cell.angle_gamma   90.00
#
_symmetry.space_group_name_H-M   'P 1'
#
loop_
_entity.id
_entity.type
_entity.pdbx_description
1 polymer ?
#
loop_
_entity_poly.entity_id
_entity_poly.type
_entity_poly.pdbx_seq_one_letter_code
_entity_poly.pdbx_strand_id
1 'polypeptide(L)'
;MAENFAVIVQLCQVSPIGKLLPGALYVHREALQQLDPILQNYEQQARINQHLSEATIIKFSTDKPKISYLFYPDFDREPHPVLTKSLVVDMGTLILSEWNYQNADNPPILHRKETFVTRDYPLYQEFEHLTKIESALGLLNSSYPIGTKQEWQRLLRKHHLDFAGDYLVCNLEGQKEKSIIIDRHKAALVRKTLSRPTRLALAAGLFLPETTFFDYGCGYGGDIERIAQQGYQSEGWDPYYRPDSPLIESDIVNLGYVINVIESAEERQEALLKAWQLTRQVLIVSAQILIDDSERGLMAYEDGIITRRNTFQKYYQQEELKQYIDSSLGVDSIPITLGVYLVFREEEKAEAFRLSRCLSRATTPKIKTHLKRFEDYEDLLTPLMEFYTQQGRLPVAGELLQEEEIKAEFGTFRRAFQVILQVTEAEEWEIIADKRRADLLLYLALSQFSQCPKVRELSPATRADFKALFGSYRNACALAEEVLISAGNLPAIARTCENSSLGKLSRYSLTIHISILEKLPMLLRLYEGCASQTIGRLENANVIRLSFRQPKISYLYYPDFDTEIHPILATSMDVYLGSADFSFRDYRDSPNPPILHEKELLVTADYPNYDKLLRLTKLEKDWGLLEDRKAIERLQGWQKCLEDHCATIKGYQILWRKDADPYKVRVLRAKINARRNQNKSS
;
A
#
# COMPACT_ATOMS: atom_id res chain seq x y z
N MET A 1 36.73 2.35 -32.25
CA MET A 1 35.51 3.17 -32.02
C MET A 1 34.84 2.86 -30.68
N ALA A 2 34.55 1.59 -30.34
CA ALA A 2 33.89 1.24 -29.07
C ALA A 2 34.74 1.58 -27.82
N GLU A 3 36.05 1.29 -27.84
CA GLU A 3 36.96 1.63 -26.72
C GLU A 3 37.10 3.15 -26.53
N ASN A 4 37.19 3.93 -27.62
CA ASN A 4 37.25 5.39 -27.53
C ASN A 4 35.95 6.00 -26.98
N PHE A 5 34.78 5.45 -27.35
CA PHE A 5 33.50 5.98 -26.86
C PHE A 5 33.30 5.71 -25.35
N ALA A 6 33.74 4.55 -24.84
CA ALA A 6 33.69 4.27 -23.41
C ALA A 6 34.48 5.29 -22.57
N VAL A 7 35.64 5.74 -23.08
CA VAL A 7 36.44 6.81 -22.44
C VAL A 7 35.69 8.13 -22.46
N ILE A 8 35.03 8.49 -23.56
CA ILE A 8 34.18 9.69 -23.63
C ILE A 8 33.06 9.63 -22.59
N VAL A 9 32.35 8.50 -22.49
CA VAL A 9 31.28 8.31 -21.51
C VAL A 9 31.79 8.49 -20.08
N GLN A 10 32.93 7.88 -19.76
CA GLN A 10 33.54 8.00 -18.44
C GLN A 10 33.92 9.45 -18.12
N LEU A 11 34.54 10.16 -19.06
CA LEU A 11 34.91 11.57 -18.90
C LEU A 11 33.67 12.47 -18.75
N CYS A 12 32.58 12.18 -19.47
CA CYS A 12 31.32 12.89 -19.29
C CYS A 12 30.73 12.71 -17.88
N GLN A 13 30.82 11.49 -17.31
CA GLN A 13 30.29 11.18 -15.97
C GLN A 13 31.06 11.84 -14.83
N VAL A 14 32.36 12.09 -15.02
CA VAL A 14 33.23 12.72 -14.00
C VAL A 14 33.48 14.21 -14.24
N SER A 15 32.88 14.79 -15.28
CA SER A 15 33.09 16.20 -15.62
C SER A 15 32.59 17.11 -14.50
N PRO A 16 33.42 18.03 -13.97
CA PRO A 16 33.00 19.02 -12.98
C PRO A 16 32.21 20.17 -13.60
N ILE A 17 32.16 20.24 -14.95
CA ILE A 17 31.56 21.31 -15.73
C ILE A 17 30.46 20.71 -16.62
N GLY A 18 29.28 21.30 -16.56
CA GLY A 18 28.12 20.90 -17.34
C GLY A 18 27.06 20.13 -16.54
N LYS A 19 25.84 20.13 -17.08
CA LYS A 19 24.69 19.43 -16.50
C LYS A 19 24.71 17.98 -16.92
N LEU A 20 24.99 17.08 -15.99
CA LEU A 20 24.94 15.64 -16.21
C LEU A 20 23.50 15.12 -16.02
N LEU A 21 22.97 14.47 -17.06
CA LEU A 21 21.72 13.72 -17.02
C LEU A 21 22.00 12.25 -17.36
N PRO A 22 21.10 11.29 -17.04
CA PRO A 22 21.37 9.85 -17.19
C PRO A 22 21.89 9.38 -18.56
N GLY A 23 21.58 10.10 -19.65
CA GLY A 23 21.99 9.75 -21.02
C GLY A 23 22.88 10.79 -21.73
N ALA A 24 23.28 11.88 -21.07
CA ALA A 24 24.13 12.90 -21.68
C ALA A 24 24.72 13.93 -20.71
N LEU A 25 25.86 14.50 -21.10
CA LEU A 25 26.43 15.73 -20.51
C LEU A 25 26.10 16.93 -21.40
N TYR A 26 25.61 18.02 -20.82
CA TYR A 26 25.27 19.26 -21.51
C TYR A 26 26.15 20.40 -21.02
N VAL A 27 26.80 21.12 -21.95
CA VAL A 27 27.78 22.17 -21.63
C VAL A 27 27.52 23.39 -22.50
N HIS A 28 27.60 24.59 -21.94
CA HIS A 28 27.55 25.84 -22.70
C HIS A 28 28.81 26.01 -23.55
N ARG A 29 28.69 26.60 -24.74
CA ARG A 29 29.83 26.75 -25.68
C ARG A 29 31.07 27.41 -25.06
N GLU A 30 30.87 28.37 -24.16
CA GLU A 30 31.97 29.09 -23.50
C GLU A 30 32.71 28.24 -22.46
N ALA A 31 32.03 27.24 -21.90
CA ALA A 31 32.60 26.29 -20.96
C ALA A 31 33.34 25.13 -21.66
N LEU A 32 33.24 25.01 -22.99
CA LEU A 32 33.82 23.91 -23.76
C LEU A 32 35.35 23.82 -23.60
N GLN A 33 36.05 24.96 -23.59
CA GLN A 33 37.51 25.01 -23.46
C GLN A 33 38.01 24.58 -22.08
N GLN A 34 37.11 24.46 -21.10
CA GLN A 34 37.42 24.05 -19.72
C GLN A 34 37.14 22.56 -19.48
N LEU A 35 36.58 21.84 -20.46
CA LEU A 35 36.41 20.39 -20.38
C LEU A 35 37.75 19.64 -20.49
N ASP A 36 37.74 18.35 -20.21
CA ASP A 36 38.89 17.49 -20.46
C ASP A 36 39.34 17.60 -21.94
N PRO A 37 40.65 17.72 -22.25
CA PRO A 37 41.15 17.84 -23.61
C PRO A 37 40.67 16.74 -24.57
N ILE A 38 40.37 15.54 -24.07
CA ILE A 38 39.82 14.44 -24.87
C ILE A 38 38.38 14.74 -25.29
N LEU A 39 37.55 15.32 -24.41
CA LEU A 39 36.19 15.76 -24.76
C LEU A 39 36.22 16.94 -25.74
N GLN A 40 37.18 17.86 -25.58
CA GLN A 40 37.38 18.97 -26.52
C GLN A 40 37.73 18.46 -27.92
N ASN A 41 38.68 17.52 -28.03
CA ASN A 41 39.04 16.90 -29.30
C ASN A 41 37.86 16.11 -29.90
N TYR A 42 37.09 15.41 -29.07
CA TYR A 42 35.91 14.68 -29.51
C TYR A 42 34.85 15.61 -30.11
N GLU A 43 34.61 16.78 -29.51
CA GLU A 43 33.76 17.82 -30.10
C GLU A 43 34.37 18.42 -31.37
N GLN A 44 35.67 18.69 -31.38
CA GLN A 44 36.35 19.25 -32.55
C GLN A 44 36.22 18.35 -33.78
N GLN A 45 36.24 17.03 -33.60
CA GLN A 45 36.01 16.05 -34.67
C GLN A 45 34.57 16.08 -35.19
N ALA A 46 33.59 16.38 -34.33
CA ALA A 46 32.18 16.51 -34.71
C ALA A 46 31.87 17.82 -35.43
N ARG A 47 32.72 18.84 -35.28
CA ARG A 47 32.54 20.18 -35.82
C ARG A 47 32.86 20.26 -37.32
N ILE A 48 32.05 19.56 -38.11
CA ILE A 48 32.19 19.45 -39.58
C ILE A 48 31.70 20.69 -40.35
N ASN A 49 31.06 21.66 -39.68
CA ASN A 49 30.54 22.89 -40.27
C ASN A 49 30.75 24.08 -39.31
N GLN A 50 31.10 25.26 -39.84
CA GLN A 50 31.29 26.50 -39.08
C GLN A 50 30.03 26.91 -38.29
N HIS A 51 28.82 26.70 -38.84
CA HIS A 51 27.55 27.03 -38.18
C HIS A 51 27.32 26.26 -36.87
N LEU A 52 28.00 25.13 -36.66
CA LEU A 52 27.92 24.40 -35.38
C LEU A 52 28.57 25.17 -34.23
N SER A 53 29.49 26.10 -34.53
CA SER A 53 30.16 26.93 -33.53
C SER A 53 29.24 28.00 -32.91
N GLU A 54 28.10 28.28 -33.54
CA GLU A 54 27.11 29.24 -33.05
C GLU A 54 26.17 28.62 -32.00
N ALA A 55 26.19 27.31 -31.83
CA ALA A 55 25.32 26.60 -30.89
C ALA A 55 25.54 27.07 -29.44
N THR A 56 24.45 27.22 -28.70
CA THR A 56 24.50 27.67 -27.30
C THR A 56 24.95 26.55 -26.37
N ILE A 57 24.33 25.36 -26.50
CA ILE A 57 24.60 24.19 -25.67
C ILE A 57 25.09 23.04 -26.55
N ILE A 58 26.15 22.38 -26.10
CA ILE A 58 26.73 21.19 -26.70
C ILE A 58 26.39 20.00 -25.81
N LYS A 59 25.73 18.99 -26.39
CA LYS A 59 25.28 17.77 -25.72
C LYS A 59 26.14 16.60 -26.18
N PHE A 60 26.88 16.02 -25.25
CA PHE A 60 27.61 14.76 -25.43
C PHE A 60 26.68 13.61 -25.04
N SER A 61 26.27 12.78 -26.00
CA SER A 61 25.44 11.61 -25.69
C SER A 61 26.30 10.51 -25.08
N THR A 62 25.84 9.92 -23.96
CA THR A 62 26.51 8.78 -23.33
C THR A 62 25.93 7.43 -23.78
N ASP A 63 24.74 7.44 -24.39
CA ASP A 63 24.08 6.23 -24.88
C ASP A 63 24.56 5.80 -26.27
N LYS A 64 24.91 6.78 -27.12
CA LYS A 64 25.33 6.57 -28.51
C LYS A 64 26.42 7.57 -28.87
N PRO A 65 27.35 7.25 -29.79
CA PRO A 65 28.43 8.13 -30.21
C PRO A 65 27.90 9.30 -31.06
N LYS A 66 27.31 10.30 -30.41
CA LYS A 66 26.68 11.47 -31.03
C LYS A 66 26.96 12.75 -30.25
N ILE A 67 27.13 13.84 -30.98
CA ILE A 67 27.15 15.20 -30.41
C ILE A 67 25.96 15.97 -30.96
N SER A 68 25.22 16.64 -30.07
CA SER A 68 24.11 17.53 -30.46
C SER A 68 24.44 18.97 -30.12
N TYR A 69 24.20 19.85 -31.08
CA TYR A 69 24.38 21.29 -31.01
C TYR A 69 23.00 21.93 -30.91
N LEU A 70 22.71 22.58 -29.78
CA LEU A 70 21.39 23.09 -29.43
C LEU A 70 21.40 24.63 -29.39
N PHE A 71 20.43 25.24 -30.08
CA PHE A 71 20.39 26.69 -30.30
C PHE A 71 19.29 27.33 -29.44
N TYR A 72 19.74 28.12 -28.47
CA TYR A 72 18.93 28.94 -27.57
C TYR A 72 19.35 30.40 -27.74
N PRO A 73 18.81 31.13 -28.73
CA PRO A 73 19.23 32.50 -29.03
C PRO A 73 19.00 33.47 -27.87
N ASP A 74 17.99 33.20 -27.03
CA ASP A 74 17.64 34.03 -25.88
C ASP A 74 18.17 33.45 -24.55
N PHE A 75 19.25 32.66 -24.58
CA PHE A 75 19.79 31.99 -23.38
C PHE A 75 20.11 32.93 -22.22
N ASP A 76 20.66 34.10 -22.50
CA ASP A 76 20.99 35.10 -21.48
C ASP A 76 19.81 36.02 -21.13
N ARG A 77 18.76 36.06 -21.96
CA ARG A 77 17.67 37.05 -21.86
C ARG A 77 16.39 36.49 -21.25
N GLU A 78 16.13 35.21 -21.49
CA GLU A 78 14.93 34.52 -21.02
C GLU A 78 15.30 33.59 -19.86
N PRO A 79 14.53 33.59 -18.75
CA PRO A 79 14.74 32.67 -17.64
C PRO A 79 14.75 31.19 -18.08
N HIS A 80 13.81 30.86 -18.98
CA HIS A 80 13.57 29.52 -19.50
C HIS A 80 13.57 29.53 -21.05
N PRO A 81 14.74 29.67 -21.69
CA PRO A 81 14.82 29.89 -23.13
C PRO A 81 14.34 28.66 -23.90
N VAL A 82 13.67 28.90 -25.02
CA VAL A 82 13.13 27.85 -25.89
C VAL A 82 14.19 27.35 -26.88
N LEU A 83 14.18 26.04 -27.14
CA LEU A 83 15.01 25.45 -28.17
C LEU A 83 14.46 25.85 -29.54
N THR A 84 15.29 26.45 -30.38
CA THR A 84 14.89 26.86 -31.74
C THR A 84 15.35 25.87 -32.81
N LYS A 85 16.51 25.27 -32.61
CA LYS A 85 17.13 24.35 -33.57
C LYS A 85 18.03 23.34 -32.86
N SER A 86 18.06 22.11 -33.36
CA SER A 86 18.98 21.07 -32.93
C SER A 86 19.69 20.46 -34.13
N LEU A 87 21.01 20.38 -34.06
CA LEU A 87 21.86 19.76 -35.06
C LEU A 87 22.59 18.59 -34.42
N VAL A 88 22.45 17.38 -34.95
CA VAL A 88 23.06 16.17 -34.38
C VAL A 88 24.03 15.56 -35.37
N VAL A 89 25.26 15.35 -34.91
CA VAL A 89 26.33 14.69 -35.66
C VAL A 89 26.50 13.28 -35.12
N ASP A 90 26.38 12.29 -36.01
CA ASP A 90 26.75 10.91 -35.69
C ASP A 90 28.27 10.73 -35.82
N MET A 91 28.95 10.32 -34.75
CA MET A 91 30.42 10.26 -34.73
C MET A 91 30.98 9.05 -35.48
N GLY A 92 30.14 8.08 -35.85
CA GLY A 92 30.55 6.95 -36.68
C GLY A 92 30.53 7.27 -38.18
N THR A 93 29.56 8.08 -38.63
CA THR A 93 29.34 8.39 -40.05
C THR A 93 29.62 9.84 -40.43
N LEU A 94 29.74 10.73 -39.44
CA LEU A 94 29.81 12.19 -39.59
C LEU A 94 28.65 12.80 -40.37
N ILE A 95 27.50 12.11 -40.38
CA ILE A 95 26.27 12.62 -40.99
C ILE A 95 25.60 13.61 -40.02
N LEU A 96 25.28 14.80 -40.54
CA LEU A 96 24.54 15.83 -39.85
C LEU A 96 23.03 15.64 -40.05
N SER A 97 22.27 15.66 -38.97
CA SER A 97 20.80 15.71 -38.99
C SER A 97 20.30 16.99 -38.32
N GLU A 98 19.23 17.57 -38.84
CA GLU A 98 18.66 18.83 -38.37
C GLU A 98 17.20 18.67 -37.92
N TRP A 99 16.87 19.30 -36.79
CA TRP A 99 15.51 19.47 -36.28
C TRP A 99 15.24 20.95 -36.02
N ASN A 100 14.16 21.47 -36.61
CA ASN A 100 13.73 22.86 -36.44
C ASN A 100 12.52 22.91 -35.49
N TYR A 101 12.62 23.76 -34.47
CA TYR A 101 11.62 23.98 -33.43
C TYR A 101 11.06 25.41 -33.41
N GLN A 102 11.47 26.29 -34.33
CA GLN A 102 11.04 27.70 -34.38
C GLN A 102 9.51 27.86 -34.45
N ASN A 103 8.82 26.93 -35.12
CA ASN A 103 7.36 26.93 -35.28
C ASN A 103 6.67 25.85 -34.44
N ALA A 104 7.35 25.26 -33.45
CA ALA A 104 6.74 24.26 -32.59
C ALA A 104 5.79 24.93 -31.59
N ASP A 105 4.56 24.42 -31.47
CA ASP A 105 3.57 24.94 -30.51
C ASP A 105 3.99 24.74 -29.04
N ASN A 106 4.83 23.72 -28.80
CA ASN A 106 5.33 23.37 -27.47
C ASN A 106 6.83 22.99 -27.51
N PRO A 107 7.73 23.97 -27.70
CA PRO A 107 9.15 23.69 -27.83
C PRO A 107 9.76 23.27 -26.47
N PRO A 108 10.84 22.48 -26.47
CA PRO A 108 11.63 22.22 -25.26
C PRO A 108 12.20 23.52 -24.68
N ILE A 109 12.32 23.59 -23.36
CA ILE A 109 12.92 24.72 -22.64
C ILE A 109 14.11 24.28 -21.79
N LEU A 110 15.01 25.21 -21.48
CA LEU A 110 16.05 24.99 -20.47
C LEU A 110 15.59 25.47 -19.10
N HIS A 111 16.02 24.73 -18.09
CA HIS A 111 15.92 25.09 -16.68
C HIS A 111 17.26 24.83 -16.01
N ARG A 112 17.54 25.52 -14.91
CA ARG A 112 18.81 25.45 -14.17
C ARG A 112 20.02 25.87 -15.01
N LYS A 113 19.97 27.08 -15.56
CA LYS A 113 21.00 27.60 -16.48
C LYS A 113 22.41 27.61 -15.86
N GLU A 114 22.50 27.76 -14.54
CA GLU A 114 23.76 27.75 -13.78
C GLU A 114 24.54 26.44 -13.91
N THR A 115 23.85 25.34 -14.22
CA THR A 115 24.50 24.02 -14.37
C THR A 115 25.22 23.83 -15.70
N PHE A 116 24.94 24.65 -16.71
CA PHE A 116 25.56 24.51 -18.04
C PHE A 116 26.80 25.39 -18.24
N VAL A 117 26.97 26.42 -17.40
CA VAL A 117 28.04 27.42 -17.49
C VAL A 117 29.03 27.29 -16.33
N THR A 118 30.15 28.00 -16.41
CA THR A 118 31.16 28.04 -15.36
C THR A 118 30.88 29.19 -14.37
N ARG A 119 31.54 29.19 -13.21
CA ARG A 119 31.28 30.18 -12.14
C ARG A 119 31.69 31.61 -12.49
N ASP A 120 32.58 31.76 -13.47
CA ASP A 120 33.03 33.03 -14.04
C ASP A 120 32.11 33.55 -15.16
N TYR A 121 31.06 32.80 -15.53
CA TYR A 121 30.07 33.27 -16.50
C TYR A 121 29.36 34.52 -15.96
N PRO A 122 29.20 35.60 -16.75
CA PRO A 122 28.70 36.89 -16.26
C PRO A 122 27.36 36.83 -15.50
N LEU A 123 26.45 35.95 -15.93
CA LEU A 123 25.11 35.79 -15.34
C LEU A 123 24.99 34.60 -14.38
N TYR A 124 26.10 33.96 -13.99
CA TYR A 124 26.07 32.76 -13.15
C TYR A 124 25.29 32.97 -11.84
N GLN A 125 25.52 34.10 -11.16
CA GLN A 125 24.88 34.40 -9.88
C GLN A 125 23.37 34.58 -10.02
N GLU A 126 22.91 35.21 -11.11
CA GLU A 126 21.49 35.42 -11.39
C GLU A 126 20.79 34.08 -11.70
N PHE A 127 21.42 33.21 -12.48
CA PHE A 127 20.88 31.88 -12.77
C PHE A 127 20.80 31.00 -11.53
N GLU A 128 21.84 31.04 -10.68
CA GLU A 128 21.86 30.27 -9.43
C GLU A 128 20.80 30.78 -8.45
N HIS A 129 20.62 32.10 -8.36
CA HIS A 129 19.60 32.72 -7.51
C HIS A 129 18.19 32.32 -7.93
N LEU A 130 17.89 32.39 -9.23
CA LEU A 130 16.60 31.97 -9.76
C LEU A 130 16.32 30.48 -9.46
N THR A 131 17.29 29.59 -9.73
CA THR A 131 17.15 28.16 -9.43
C THR A 131 16.87 27.89 -7.94
N LYS A 132 17.49 28.66 -7.03
CA LYS A 132 17.24 28.54 -5.58
C LYS A 132 15.79 28.90 -5.23
N ILE A 133 15.26 29.99 -5.80
CA ILE A 133 13.87 30.42 -5.58
C ILE A 133 12.90 29.37 -6.12
N GLU A 134 13.10 28.90 -7.35
CA GLU A 134 12.23 27.91 -7.98
C GLU A 134 12.24 26.55 -7.27
N SER A 135 13.40 26.16 -6.74
CA SER A 135 13.53 24.95 -5.91
C SER A 135 12.80 25.10 -4.58
N ALA A 136 12.92 26.25 -3.92
CA ALA A 136 12.23 26.51 -2.65
C ALA A 136 10.70 26.55 -2.80
N LEU A 137 10.21 26.97 -3.96
CA LEU A 137 8.78 26.95 -4.32
C LEU A 137 8.31 25.59 -4.87
N GLY A 138 9.20 24.60 -4.97
CA GLY A 138 8.90 23.25 -5.44
C GLY A 138 8.64 23.15 -6.95
N LEU A 139 8.97 24.17 -7.74
CA LEU A 139 8.74 24.21 -9.20
C LEU A 139 9.65 23.25 -9.97
N LEU A 140 10.81 22.91 -9.39
CA LEU A 140 11.81 22.01 -10.00
C LEU A 140 11.73 20.56 -9.49
N ASN A 141 10.66 20.20 -8.76
CA ASN A 141 10.44 18.83 -8.26
C ASN A 141 10.10 17.86 -9.41
N SER A 142 10.61 16.62 -9.33
CA SER A 142 10.53 15.61 -10.40
C SER A 142 9.12 15.06 -10.68
N SER A 143 8.11 15.51 -9.93
CA SER A 143 6.72 15.06 -10.01
C SER A 143 5.95 15.61 -11.22
N TYR A 144 6.49 16.61 -11.93
CA TYR A 144 5.85 17.24 -13.08
C TYR A 144 6.79 17.30 -14.29
N PRO A 145 6.29 17.05 -15.52
CA PRO A 145 7.07 17.31 -16.72
C PRO A 145 7.26 18.82 -16.86
N ILE A 146 8.51 19.29 -16.77
CA ILE A 146 8.90 20.70 -16.88
C ILE A 146 9.76 20.97 -18.13
N GLY A 147 9.84 19.99 -19.03
CA GLY A 147 10.76 20.01 -20.16
C GLY A 147 10.28 20.84 -21.35
N THR A 148 9.02 21.27 -21.36
CA THR A 148 8.40 21.99 -22.49
C THR A 148 7.70 23.28 -22.07
N LYS A 149 7.61 24.25 -22.98
CA LYS A 149 7.09 25.60 -22.71
C LYS A 149 5.67 25.61 -22.13
N GLN A 150 4.75 24.83 -22.72
CA GLN A 150 3.35 24.80 -22.28
C GLN A 150 3.20 24.16 -20.90
N GLU A 151 3.98 23.12 -20.60
CA GLU A 151 3.94 22.47 -19.30
C GLU A 151 4.48 23.40 -18.20
N TRP A 152 5.55 24.13 -18.49
CA TRP A 152 6.11 25.15 -17.61
C TRP A 152 5.14 26.30 -17.36
N GLN A 153 4.52 26.85 -18.41
CA GLN A 153 3.49 27.89 -18.27
C GLN A 153 2.25 27.40 -17.50
N ARG A 154 1.91 26.11 -17.60
CA ARG A 154 0.83 25.52 -16.80
C ARG A 154 1.23 25.41 -15.32
N LEU A 155 2.48 25.05 -15.04
CA LEU A 155 3.01 25.00 -13.68
C LEU A 155 3.03 26.40 -13.03
N LEU A 156 3.55 27.41 -13.73
CA LEU A 156 3.55 28.80 -13.24
C LEU A 156 2.13 29.31 -12.95
N ARG A 157 1.19 29.08 -13.88
CA ARG A 157 -0.23 29.45 -13.68
C ARG A 157 -0.87 28.75 -12.49
N LYS A 158 -0.53 27.48 -12.24
CA LYS A 158 -1.02 26.73 -11.08
C LYS A 158 -0.54 27.34 -9.76
N HIS A 159 0.67 27.88 -9.74
CA HIS A 159 1.24 28.53 -8.55
C HIS A 159 0.94 30.04 -8.50
N HIS A 160 0.16 30.59 -9.44
CA HIS A 160 -0.12 32.03 -9.58
C HIS A 160 1.16 32.89 -9.75
N LEU A 161 2.19 32.30 -10.35
CA LEU A 161 3.47 32.93 -10.59
C LEU A 161 3.59 33.30 -12.06
N ASP A 162 4.35 34.35 -12.34
CA ASP A 162 4.77 34.77 -13.67
C ASP A 162 6.19 35.34 -13.61
N PHE A 163 6.77 35.68 -14.76
CA PHE A 163 8.08 36.33 -14.85
C PHE A 163 7.96 37.81 -15.22
N ALA A 164 8.63 38.67 -14.47
CA ALA A 164 8.88 40.06 -14.84
C ALA A 164 10.39 40.25 -15.05
N GLY A 165 10.85 40.00 -16.28
CA GLY A 165 12.28 39.83 -16.57
C GLY A 165 12.81 38.56 -15.91
N ASP A 166 13.92 38.66 -15.18
CA ASP A 166 14.54 37.54 -14.46
C ASP A 166 13.95 37.26 -13.07
N TYR A 167 12.95 38.05 -12.65
CA TYR A 167 12.30 37.93 -11.34
C TYR A 167 10.98 37.18 -11.44
N LEU A 168 10.80 36.23 -10.52
CA LEU A 168 9.56 35.51 -10.33
C LEU A 168 8.58 36.38 -9.51
N VAL A 169 7.42 36.68 -10.07
CA VAL A 169 6.42 37.57 -9.47
C VAL A 169 5.11 36.82 -9.23
N CYS A 170 4.38 37.19 -8.18
CA CYS A 170 3.03 36.69 -7.92
C CYS A 170 2.03 37.67 -8.54
N ASN A 171 1.14 37.19 -9.40
CA ASN A 171 0.13 38.05 -10.02
C ASN A 171 -1.07 38.20 -9.07
N LEU A 172 -1.12 39.34 -8.37
CA LEU A 172 -2.19 39.68 -7.43
C LEU A 172 -3.47 40.23 -8.09
N GLU A 173 -3.45 40.54 -9.39
CA GLU A 173 -4.57 41.21 -10.10
C GLU A 173 -5.67 40.24 -10.59
N GLY A 174 -5.54 38.95 -10.31
CA GLY A 174 -6.48 37.90 -10.69
C GLY A 174 -7.63 37.61 -9.71
N GLN A 175 -7.86 38.44 -8.68
CA GLN A 175 -8.96 38.26 -7.72
C GLN A 175 -10.34 38.69 -8.27
N LYS A 176 -10.72 38.09 -9.40
CA LYS A 176 -12.12 37.80 -9.69
C LYS A 176 -12.17 36.34 -10.06
N GLU A 177 -12.47 35.51 -9.07
CA GLU A 177 -12.95 34.14 -9.31
C GLU A 177 -14.09 34.22 -10.32
N LYS A 178 -13.80 33.89 -11.59
CA LYS A 178 -14.82 33.19 -12.35
C LYS A 178 -14.96 31.86 -11.62
N SER A 179 -16.02 31.73 -10.83
CA SER A 179 -16.51 30.44 -10.40
C SER A 179 -16.66 29.60 -11.66
N ILE A 180 -15.68 28.75 -11.93
CA ILE A 180 -15.89 27.65 -12.87
C ILE A 180 -16.94 26.83 -12.16
N ILE A 181 -18.19 26.93 -12.62
CA ILE A 181 -19.27 26.08 -12.13
C ILE A 181 -18.91 24.66 -12.55
N ILE A 182 -18.19 23.96 -11.67
CA ILE A 182 -17.94 22.53 -11.81
C ILE A 182 -19.22 21.86 -11.38
N ASP A 183 -19.82 21.09 -12.27
CA ASP A 183 -21.01 20.28 -11.98
C ASP A 183 -20.66 19.10 -11.06
N ARG A 184 -20.29 19.37 -9.80
CA ARG A 184 -19.86 18.37 -8.80
C ARG A 184 -20.90 17.27 -8.61
N HIS A 185 -22.19 17.60 -8.76
CA HIS A 185 -23.31 16.66 -8.70
C HIS A 185 -23.20 15.50 -9.71
N LYS A 186 -22.44 15.66 -10.81
CA LYS A 186 -22.19 14.61 -11.80
C LYS A 186 -21.20 13.55 -11.33
N ALA A 187 -20.47 13.78 -10.24
CA ALA A 187 -19.56 12.81 -9.67
C ALA A 187 -20.29 11.74 -8.81
N ALA A 188 -21.53 12.00 -8.39
CA ALA A 188 -22.33 11.07 -7.61
C ALA A 188 -22.69 9.82 -8.45
N LEU A 189 -22.42 8.63 -7.89
CA LEU A 189 -22.63 7.35 -8.57
C LEU A 189 -23.90 6.66 -8.06
N VAL A 190 -24.77 6.23 -8.99
CA VAL A 190 -25.88 5.32 -8.66
C VAL A 190 -25.31 3.90 -8.53
N ARG A 191 -25.30 3.37 -7.31
CA ARG A 191 -24.74 2.06 -6.97
C ARG A 191 -25.83 1.07 -6.59
N LYS A 192 -25.55 -0.23 -6.78
CA LYS A 192 -26.42 -1.34 -6.33
C LYS A 192 -26.05 -1.88 -4.95
N THR A 193 -24.84 -1.59 -4.48
CA THR A 193 -24.27 -2.04 -3.20
C THR A 193 -23.88 -0.85 -2.33
N LEU A 194 -23.63 -1.09 -1.04
CA LEU A 194 -23.01 -0.10 -0.14
C LEU A 194 -21.69 0.40 -0.73
N SER A 195 -21.40 1.68 -0.54
CA SER A 195 -20.10 2.28 -0.83
C SER A 195 -19.00 1.56 -0.04
N ARG A 196 -17.78 1.59 -0.58
CA ARG A 196 -16.61 1.02 0.08
C ARG A 196 -16.40 1.49 1.52
N PRO A 197 -16.36 2.80 1.86
CA PRO A 197 -16.15 3.23 3.25
C PRO A 197 -17.20 2.67 4.22
N THR A 198 -18.48 2.73 3.84
CA THR A 198 -19.60 2.24 4.66
C THR A 198 -19.54 0.71 4.84
N ARG A 199 -19.24 -0.04 3.77
CA ARG A 199 -19.08 -1.50 3.83
C ARG A 199 -17.94 -1.92 4.75
N LEU A 200 -16.81 -1.20 4.70
CA LEU A 200 -15.65 -1.47 5.54
C LEU A 200 -15.94 -1.20 7.01
N ALA A 201 -16.63 -0.10 7.32
CA ALA A 201 -17.05 0.21 8.68
C ALA A 201 -18.02 -0.85 9.25
N LEU A 202 -18.94 -1.35 8.43
CA LEU A 202 -19.82 -2.46 8.80
C LEU A 202 -19.03 -3.75 9.06
N ALA A 203 -18.13 -4.13 8.15
CA ALA A 203 -17.28 -5.31 8.31
C ALA A 203 -16.32 -5.22 9.50
N ALA A 204 -15.95 -4.00 9.89
CA ALA A 204 -15.13 -3.72 11.06
C ALA A 204 -15.92 -3.76 12.39
N GLY A 205 -17.23 -4.05 12.35
CA GLY A 205 -18.07 -4.20 13.54
C GLY A 205 -18.41 -2.88 14.25
N LEU A 206 -18.31 -1.74 13.56
CA LEU A 206 -18.61 -0.43 14.16
C LEU A 206 -20.10 -0.18 14.38
N PHE A 207 -20.96 -0.89 13.63
CA PHE A 207 -22.41 -0.75 13.71
C PHE A 207 -23.01 -1.70 14.75
N LEU A 208 -23.10 -1.24 15.99
CA LEU A 208 -23.82 -1.92 17.07
C LEU A 208 -25.33 -1.70 16.95
N PRO A 209 -26.19 -2.55 17.56
CA PRO A 209 -27.63 -2.28 17.61
C PRO A 209 -27.92 -0.84 18.06
N GLU A 210 -28.90 -0.19 17.42
CA GLU A 210 -29.32 1.20 17.68
C GLU A 210 -28.33 2.30 17.23
N THR A 211 -27.20 1.95 16.61
CA THR A 211 -26.27 2.94 16.04
C THR A 211 -26.97 3.81 15.00
N THR A 212 -26.80 5.13 15.11
CA THR A 212 -27.28 6.11 14.13
C THR A 212 -26.21 6.40 13.08
N PHE A 213 -26.62 6.51 11.81
CA PHE A 213 -25.74 6.74 10.66
C PHE A 213 -26.15 7.98 9.87
N PHE A 214 -25.17 8.81 9.51
CA PHE A 214 -25.36 9.99 8.67
C PHE A 214 -24.39 10.01 7.49
N ASP A 215 -24.89 10.17 6.26
CA ASP A 215 -24.06 10.27 5.05
C ASP A 215 -23.96 11.73 4.59
N TYR A 216 -22.80 12.35 4.77
CA TYR A 216 -22.51 13.73 4.38
C TYR A 216 -22.01 13.76 2.92
N GLY A 217 -22.79 14.35 2.02
CA GLY A 217 -22.59 14.28 0.57
C GLY A 217 -23.12 12.98 -0.03
N CYS A 218 -24.29 12.53 0.40
CA CYS A 218 -24.86 11.23 0.08
C CYS A 218 -25.23 11.01 -1.41
N GLY A 219 -25.21 12.06 -2.24
CA GLY A 219 -25.65 12.01 -3.61
C GLY A 219 -27.10 11.49 -3.73
N TYR A 220 -27.27 10.38 -4.44
CA TYR A 220 -28.58 9.73 -4.61
C TYR A 220 -29.11 9.05 -3.33
N GLY A 221 -28.32 8.97 -2.24
CA GLY A 221 -28.74 8.39 -0.96
C GLY A 221 -28.66 6.87 -0.89
N GLY A 222 -27.83 6.24 -1.74
CA GLY A 222 -27.77 4.78 -1.83
C GLY A 222 -27.27 4.09 -0.56
N ASP A 223 -26.31 4.69 0.16
CA ASP A 223 -25.85 4.14 1.43
C ASP A 223 -26.92 4.25 2.51
N ILE A 224 -27.65 5.37 2.53
CA ILE A 224 -28.74 5.63 3.48
C ILE A 224 -29.80 4.53 3.39
N GLU A 225 -30.28 4.25 2.18
CA GLU A 225 -31.31 3.24 1.95
C GLU A 225 -30.88 1.84 2.41
N ARG A 226 -29.62 1.48 2.17
CA ARG A 226 -29.10 0.13 2.44
C ARG A 226 -28.76 -0.08 3.91
N ILE A 227 -28.25 0.94 4.59
CA ILE A 227 -28.03 0.90 6.04
C ILE A 227 -29.38 0.86 6.77
N ALA A 228 -30.38 1.63 6.31
CA ALA A 228 -31.74 1.53 6.83
C ALA A 228 -32.35 0.13 6.65
N GLN A 229 -32.13 -0.52 5.49
CA GLN A 229 -32.57 -1.91 5.25
C GLN A 229 -31.95 -2.94 6.21
N GLN A 230 -30.79 -2.63 6.80
CA GLN A 230 -30.15 -3.47 7.83
C GLN A 230 -30.66 -3.19 9.25
N GLY A 231 -31.61 -2.27 9.42
CA GLY A 231 -32.26 -1.96 10.69
C GLY A 231 -31.66 -0.80 11.48
N TYR A 232 -30.73 -0.04 10.90
CA TYR A 232 -30.12 1.13 11.54
C TYR A 232 -30.90 2.41 11.20
N GLN A 233 -30.88 3.38 12.12
CA GLN A 233 -31.36 4.73 11.82
C GLN A 233 -30.37 5.42 10.89
N SER A 234 -30.84 5.86 9.73
CA SER A 234 -29.97 6.33 8.67
C SER A 234 -30.53 7.56 7.99
N GLU A 235 -29.74 8.63 7.96
CA GLU A 235 -30.07 9.91 7.32
C GLU A 235 -28.90 10.39 6.46
N GLY A 236 -29.08 11.46 5.70
CA GLY A 236 -27.98 12.09 4.99
C GLY A 236 -28.35 13.33 4.21
N TRP A 237 -27.32 14.08 3.83
CA TRP A 237 -27.44 15.38 3.20
C TRP A 237 -26.58 15.44 1.94
N ASP A 238 -27.02 16.19 0.93
CA ASP A 238 -26.23 16.48 -0.26
C ASP A 238 -26.59 17.87 -0.77
N PRO A 239 -25.61 18.73 -1.13
CA PRO A 239 -25.87 20.11 -1.53
C PRO A 239 -26.73 20.23 -2.80
N TYR A 240 -26.83 19.17 -3.62
CA TYR A 240 -27.61 19.16 -4.85
C TYR A 240 -28.82 18.23 -4.78
N TYR A 241 -28.62 16.97 -4.37
CA TYR A 241 -29.66 15.95 -4.42
C TYR A 241 -30.60 15.99 -3.21
N ARG A 242 -30.12 16.50 -2.07
CA ARG A 242 -30.88 16.58 -0.80
C ARG A 242 -30.54 17.86 0.00
N PRO A 243 -30.68 19.07 -0.60
CA PRO A 243 -30.22 20.30 0.03
C PRO A 243 -31.02 20.67 1.28
N ASP A 244 -32.31 20.31 1.31
CA ASP A 244 -33.24 20.63 2.40
C ASP A 244 -33.21 19.59 3.54
N SER A 245 -32.40 18.54 3.42
CA SER A 245 -32.28 17.55 4.50
C SER A 245 -31.55 18.15 5.70
N PRO A 246 -32.05 17.97 6.93
CA PRO A 246 -31.38 18.51 8.11
C PRO A 246 -30.02 17.82 8.32
N LEU A 247 -29.02 18.60 8.70
CA LEU A 247 -27.76 18.08 9.20
C LEU A 247 -27.98 17.61 10.64
N ILE A 248 -28.01 16.29 10.85
CA ILE A 248 -28.31 15.65 12.15
C ILE A 248 -27.04 15.00 12.68
N GLU A 249 -26.79 15.17 13.98
CA GLU A 249 -25.71 14.44 14.64
C GLU A 249 -25.99 12.93 14.69
N SER A 250 -24.98 12.12 14.41
CA SER A 250 -25.09 10.66 14.41
C SER A 250 -23.85 9.99 14.99
N ASP A 251 -24.01 8.76 15.46
CA ASP A 251 -22.91 7.95 16.01
C ASP A 251 -21.82 7.75 14.98
N ILE A 252 -22.22 7.38 13.75
CA ILE A 252 -21.32 7.23 12.62
C ILE A 252 -21.67 8.25 11.55
N VAL A 253 -20.69 9.05 11.14
CA VAL A 253 -20.82 9.96 9.99
C VAL A 253 -19.89 9.49 8.88
N ASN A 254 -20.41 9.39 7.65
CA ASN A 254 -19.61 9.11 6.47
C ASN A 254 -19.38 10.39 5.66
N LEU A 255 -18.12 10.71 5.38
CA LEU A 255 -17.68 11.73 4.42
C LEU A 255 -17.03 10.99 3.24
N GLY A 256 -17.88 10.36 2.44
CA GLY A 256 -17.46 9.43 1.40
C GLY A 256 -17.10 10.10 0.08
N TYR A 257 -15.81 10.18 -0.29
CA TYR A 257 -15.33 10.74 -1.57
C TYR A 257 -15.69 12.22 -1.84
N VAL A 258 -16.25 12.92 -0.85
CA VAL A 258 -16.66 14.34 -0.96
C VAL A 258 -15.47 15.26 -1.13
N ILE A 259 -14.39 15.04 -0.37
CA ILE A 259 -13.21 15.90 -0.43
C ILE A 259 -12.43 15.76 -1.75
N ASN A 260 -12.72 14.76 -2.59
CA ASN A 260 -12.13 14.67 -3.93
C ASN A 260 -12.72 15.69 -4.90
N VAL A 261 -14.00 16.05 -4.73
CA VAL A 261 -14.77 16.81 -5.72
C VAL A 261 -14.85 18.31 -5.42
N ILE A 262 -14.40 18.73 -4.23
CA ILE A 262 -14.35 20.13 -3.82
C ILE A 262 -12.98 20.72 -4.21
N GLU A 263 -12.97 21.76 -5.02
CA GLU A 263 -11.76 22.40 -5.52
C GLU A 263 -11.07 23.30 -4.48
N SER A 264 -11.83 24.14 -3.77
CA SER A 264 -11.30 25.04 -2.75
C SER A 264 -10.74 24.24 -1.58
N ALA A 265 -9.54 24.61 -1.14
CA ALA A 265 -8.92 23.98 0.02
C ALA A 265 -9.66 24.34 1.31
N GLU A 266 -10.13 25.59 1.40
CA GLU A 266 -10.92 26.13 2.49
C GLU A 266 -12.27 25.42 2.60
N GLU A 267 -12.99 25.26 1.49
CA GLU A 267 -14.27 24.56 1.47
C GLU A 267 -14.11 23.06 1.80
N ARG A 268 -13.03 22.41 1.34
CA ARG A 268 -12.72 21.02 1.73
C ARG A 268 -12.55 20.90 3.24
N GLN A 269 -11.77 21.81 3.82
CA GLN A 269 -11.54 21.83 5.26
C GLN A 269 -12.84 22.11 6.02
N GLU A 270 -13.67 23.04 5.54
CA GLU A 270 -14.97 23.34 6.13
C GLU A 270 -15.92 22.13 6.09
N ALA A 271 -16.00 21.43 4.95
CA ALA A 271 -16.81 20.22 4.82
C ALA A 271 -16.36 19.11 5.79
N LEU A 272 -15.04 18.91 5.91
CA LEU A 272 -14.46 17.96 6.87
C LEU A 272 -14.80 18.33 8.32
N LEU A 273 -14.67 19.61 8.68
CA LEU A 273 -15.01 20.11 10.02
C LEU A 273 -16.51 19.99 10.33
N LYS A 274 -17.39 20.27 9.36
CA LYS A 274 -18.84 20.10 9.51
C LYS A 274 -19.22 18.64 9.70
N ALA A 275 -18.69 17.73 8.88
CA ALA A 275 -18.92 16.29 9.06
C ALA A 275 -18.43 15.82 10.44
N TRP A 276 -17.28 16.32 10.89
CA TRP A 276 -16.78 16.04 12.23
C TRP A 276 -17.70 16.56 13.33
N GLN A 277 -18.24 17.78 13.21
CA GLN A 277 -19.20 18.33 14.18
C GLN A 277 -20.45 17.47 14.36
N LEU A 278 -20.92 16.82 13.29
CA LEU A 278 -22.07 15.90 13.34
C LEU A 278 -21.72 14.53 13.94
N THR A 279 -20.45 14.22 14.12
CA THR A 279 -19.99 12.90 14.57
C THR A 279 -20.01 12.79 16.08
N ARG A 280 -20.76 11.80 16.61
CA ARG A 280 -20.76 11.46 18.05
C ARG A 280 -19.74 10.39 18.41
N GLN A 281 -19.47 9.41 17.54
CA GLN A 281 -18.53 8.34 17.84
C GLN A 281 -17.42 8.19 16.80
N VAL A 282 -17.77 7.96 15.53
CA VAL A 282 -16.78 7.67 14.47
C VAL A 282 -17.09 8.42 13.18
N LEU A 283 -16.10 9.16 12.67
CA LEU A 283 -16.13 9.77 11.34
C LEU A 283 -15.37 8.87 10.37
N ILE A 284 -16.02 8.48 9.28
CA ILE A 284 -15.40 7.77 8.16
C ILE A 284 -15.03 8.80 7.11
N VAL A 285 -13.74 8.95 6.82
CA VAL A 285 -13.27 9.82 5.75
C VAL A 285 -12.68 8.97 4.64
N SER A 286 -13.13 9.19 3.41
CA SER A 286 -12.53 8.50 2.26
C SER A 286 -12.27 9.42 1.09
N ALA A 287 -11.16 9.13 0.40
CA ALA A 287 -10.79 9.82 -0.82
C ALA A 287 -10.10 8.88 -1.81
N GLN A 288 -10.13 9.24 -3.09
CA GLN A 288 -9.39 8.55 -4.14
C GLN A 288 -7.87 8.76 -3.98
N ILE A 289 -7.12 7.66 -4.10
CA ILE A 289 -5.65 7.64 -3.96
C ILE A 289 -4.98 7.50 -5.34
N LEU A 290 -3.92 8.27 -5.59
CA LEU A 290 -3.03 8.05 -6.74
C LEU A 290 -2.14 6.84 -6.47
N ILE A 291 -2.17 5.89 -7.38
CA ILE A 291 -1.37 4.67 -7.36
C ILE A 291 -0.49 4.62 -8.59
N ASP A 292 0.80 4.33 -8.42
CA ASP A 292 1.69 4.03 -9.54
C ASP A 292 1.61 2.53 -9.88
N ASP A 293 0.95 2.22 -10.99
CA ASP A 293 0.93 0.86 -11.53
C ASP A 293 2.14 0.66 -12.43
N SER A 294 2.97 -0.32 -12.07
CA SER A 294 4.23 -0.59 -12.78
C SER A 294 4.12 -0.91 -14.28
N GLU A 295 2.94 -1.22 -14.84
CA GLU A 295 2.72 -1.38 -16.29
C GLU A 295 1.97 -0.20 -16.92
N ARG A 296 1.03 0.41 -16.19
CA ARG A 296 0.09 1.42 -16.73
C ARG A 296 0.39 2.86 -16.29
N GLY A 297 1.35 3.05 -15.40
CA GLY A 297 1.73 4.33 -14.78
C GLY A 297 0.76 4.79 -13.69
N LEU A 298 0.77 6.10 -13.40
CA LEU A 298 -0.10 6.73 -12.41
C LEU A 298 -1.59 6.58 -12.77
N MET A 299 -2.35 5.96 -11.86
CA MET A 299 -3.79 5.76 -11.98
C MET A 299 -4.52 6.09 -10.67
N ALA A 300 -5.82 6.41 -10.76
CA ALA A 300 -6.65 6.67 -9.61
C ALA A 300 -7.26 5.37 -9.06
N TYR A 301 -7.15 5.16 -7.75
CA TYR A 301 -7.79 4.07 -7.04
C TYR A 301 -9.06 4.57 -6.35
N GLU A 302 -10.20 4.09 -6.84
CA GLU A 302 -11.53 4.54 -6.49
C GLU A 302 -12.42 3.33 -6.20
N ASP A 303 -13.04 3.28 -5.01
CA ASP A 303 -14.04 2.26 -4.67
C ASP A 303 -13.57 0.80 -4.92
N GLY A 304 -12.27 0.53 -4.77
CA GLY A 304 -11.67 -0.79 -5.02
C GLY A 304 -11.33 -1.09 -6.49
N ILE A 305 -11.50 -0.12 -7.38
CA ILE A 305 -11.30 -0.23 -8.83
C ILE A 305 -10.38 0.89 -9.31
N ILE A 306 -9.65 0.64 -10.39
CA ILE A 306 -8.79 1.64 -11.00
C ILE A 306 -9.54 2.35 -12.12
N THR A 307 -9.64 3.68 -12.06
CA THR A 307 -10.41 4.47 -13.02
C THR A 307 -9.56 5.50 -13.77
N ARG A 308 -9.92 5.77 -15.03
CA ARG A 308 -9.42 6.87 -15.88
C ARG A 308 -10.61 7.77 -16.20
N ARG A 309 -11.03 8.66 -15.30
CA ARG A 309 -12.20 9.54 -15.53
C ARG A 309 -11.81 11.02 -15.63
N ASN A 310 -12.52 11.72 -16.53
CA ASN A 310 -12.29 13.10 -16.95
C ASN A 310 -13.23 14.10 -16.22
N THR A 311 -13.29 14.04 -14.89
CA THR A 311 -13.93 15.10 -14.08
C THR A 311 -12.90 15.68 -13.13
N PHE A 312 -13.01 16.96 -12.76
CA PHE A 312 -12.12 17.54 -11.76
C PHE A 312 -12.24 16.71 -10.47
N GLN A 313 -11.16 16.02 -10.12
CA GLN A 313 -11.04 15.19 -8.93
C GLN A 313 -9.63 15.45 -8.38
N LYS A 314 -9.55 15.95 -7.13
CA LYS A 314 -8.28 15.95 -6.40
C LYS A 314 -8.01 14.51 -5.99
N TYR A 315 -6.87 13.98 -6.42
CA TYR A 315 -6.35 12.71 -5.90
C TYR A 315 -5.36 12.97 -4.77
N TYR A 316 -5.29 12.05 -3.83
CA TYR A 316 -4.38 12.13 -2.68
C TYR A 316 -3.33 11.03 -2.75
N GLN A 317 -2.16 11.25 -2.14
CA GLN A 317 -1.34 10.14 -1.66
C GLN A 317 -1.87 9.63 -0.32
N GLN A 318 -1.52 8.39 0.07
CA GLN A 318 -2.04 7.79 1.30
C GLN A 318 -1.63 8.60 2.54
N GLU A 319 -0.35 8.99 2.63
CA GLU A 319 0.19 9.82 3.70
C GLU A 319 -0.35 11.26 3.64
N GLU A 320 -0.49 11.82 2.44
CA GLU A 320 -1.08 13.16 2.25
C GLU A 320 -2.50 13.22 2.81
N LEU A 321 -3.31 12.20 2.54
CA LEU A 321 -4.67 12.13 3.05
C LEU A 321 -4.71 12.03 4.57
N LYS A 322 -3.86 11.18 5.17
CA LYS A 322 -3.75 11.07 6.63
C LYS A 322 -3.37 12.42 7.25
N GLN A 323 -2.29 13.04 6.77
CA GLN A 323 -1.81 14.33 7.28
C GLN A 323 -2.87 15.41 7.14
N TYR A 324 -3.60 15.43 6.02
CA TYR A 324 -4.71 16.36 5.81
C TYR A 324 -5.82 16.18 6.85
N ILE A 325 -6.23 14.94 7.12
CA ILE A 325 -7.26 14.65 8.13
C ILE A 325 -6.77 15.02 9.53
N ASP A 326 -5.59 14.54 9.91
CA ASP A 326 -5.04 14.71 11.25
C ASP A 326 -4.80 16.18 11.58
N SER A 327 -4.22 16.95 10.65
CA SER A 327 -3.96 18.39 10.85
C SER A 327 -5.24 19.23 10.87
N SER A 328 -6.27 18.83 10.10
CA SER A 328 -7.55 19.54 10.06
C SER A 328 -8.38 19.30 11.31
N LEU A 329 -8.38 18.07 11.84
CA LEU A 329 -9.22 17.67 12.98
C LEU A 329 -8.48 17.74 14.33
N GLY A 330 -7.15 17.71 14.32
CA GLY A 330 -6.33 17.63 15.54
C GLY A 330 -6.42 16.28 16.26
N VAL A 331 -6.83 15.22 15.55
CA VAL A 331 -7.05 13.86 16.08
C VAL A 331 -6.37 12.85 15.15
N ASP A 332 -5.74 11.81 15.70
CA ASP A 332 -5.08 10.77 14.89
C ASP A 332 -6.11 9.90 14.16
N SER A 333 -6.01 9.86 12.83
CA SER A 333 -6.84 9.00 11.99
C SER A 333 -6.24 7.60 11.82
N ILE A 334 -7.11 6.57 11.85
CA ILE A 334 -6.73 5.16 11.74
C ILE A 334 -6.99 4.65 10.32
N PRO A 335 -5.97 4.17 9.59
CA PRO A 335 -6.18 3.59 8.27
C PRO A 335 -6.85 2.21 8.36
N ILE A 336 -7.93 2.02 7.59
CA ILE A 336 -8.50 0.69 7.34
C ILE A 336 -7.85 0.08 6.10
N THR A 337 -7.75 0.86 5.03
CA THR A 337 -7.24 0.48 3.71
C THR A 337 -6.90 1.75 2.92
N LEU A 338 -6.41 1.61 1.68
CA LEU A 338 -6.05 2.74 0.82
C LEU A 338 -7.22 3.72 0.69
N GLY A 339 -7.01 4.98 1.06
CA GLY A 339 -7.98 6.05 0.91
C GLY A 339 -9.17 6.00 1.85
N VAL A 340 -9.14 5.18 2.93
CA VAL A 340 -10.23 5.11 3.92
C VAL A 340 -9.66 5.14 5.33
N TYR A 341 -10.08 6.15 6.08
CA TYR A 341 -9.66 6.43 7.45
C TYR A 341 -10.86 6.51 8.39
N LEU A 342 -10.66 6.06 9.63
CA LEU A 342 -11.58 6.26 10.74
C LEU A 342 -11.01 7.30 11.70
N VAL A 343 -11.87 8.20 12.18
CA VAL A 343 -11.52 9.17 13.22
C VAL A 343 -12.49 8.99 14.38
N PHE A 344 -11.96 8.65 15.55
CA PHE A 344 -12.77 8.38 16.74
C PHE A 344 -12.87 9.63 17.62
N ARG A 345 -14.05 9.90 18.17
CA ARG A 345 -14.28 10.99 19.13
C ARG A 345 -13.62 10.75 20.47
N GLU A 346 -13.65 9.50 20.92
CA GLU A 346 -13.09 9.06 22.19
C GLU A 346 -11.83 8.22 21.93
N GLU A 347 -10.71 8.64 22.51
CA GLU A 347 -9.43 7.93 22.37
C GLU A 347 -9.53 6.49 22.92
N GLU A 348 -10.31 6.27 23.99
CA GLU A 348 -10.54 4.94 24.54
C GLU A 348 -11.17 3.97 23.52
N LYS A 349 -12.11 4.47 22.70
CA LYS A 349 -12.72 3.68 21.62
C LYS A 349 -11.74 3.46 20.47
N ALA A 350 -10.91 4.45 20.16
CA ALA A 350 -9.84 4.33 19.16
C ALA A 350 -8.85 3.21 19.54
N GLU A 351 -8.41 3.21 20.80
CA GLU A 351 -7.46 2.23 21.32
C GLU A 351 -8.08 0.84 21.48
N ALA A 352 -9.34 0.75 21.89
CA ALA A 352 -10.09 -0.51 21.87
C ALA A 352 -10.19 -1.08 20.44
N PHE A 353 -10.43 -0.23 19.45
CA PHE A 353 -10.46 -0.63 18.04
C PHE A 353 -9.09 -1.12 17.55
N ARG A 354 -7.99 -0.42 17.85
CA ARG A 354 -6.61 -0.88 17.52
C ARG A 354 -6.30 -2.22 18.16
N LEU A 355 -6.61 -2.38 19.45
CA LEU A 355 -6.37 -3.62 20.17
C LEU A 355 -7.16 -4.78 19.55
N SER A 356 -8.43 -4.57 19.20
CA SER A 356 -9.28 -5.60 18.58
C SER A 356 -8.69 -6.20 17.30
N ARG A 357 -7.92 -5.42 16.53
CA ARG A 357 -7.23 -5.86 15.30
C ARG A 357 -6.00 -6.72 15.56
N CYS A 358 -5.50 -6.73 16.80
CA CYS A 358 -4.32 -7.46 17.22
C CYS A 358 -4.68 -8.73 18.00
N LEU A 359 -5.95 -8.96 18.31
CA LEU A 359 -6.37 -10.13 19.10
C LEU A 359 -6.37 -11.40 18.26
N SER A 360 -5.98 -12.49 18.90
CA SER A 360 -6.00 -13.82 18.33
C SER A 360 -7.11 -14.66 18.95
N ARG A 361 -7.79 -15.48 18.16
CA ARG A 361 -8.85 -16.38 18.70
C ARG A 361 -8.30 -17.45 19.64
N ALA A 362 -8.86 -17.56 20.84
CA ALA A 362 -8.59 -18.65 21.79
C ALA A 362 -9.81 -19.57 21.91
N THR A 363 -9.59 -20.80 22.39
CA THR A 363 -10.66 -21.76 22.66
C THR A 363 -10.56 -22.19 24.11
N THR A 364 -11.70 -22.23 24.80
CA THR A 364 -11.78 -22.65 26.19
C THR A 364 -11.29 -24.09 26.33
N PRO A 365 -10.34 -24.37 27.24
CA PRO A 365 -9.87 -25.71 27.58
C PRO A 365 -11.02 -26.67 27.88
N LYS A 366 -10.95 -27.88 27.33
CA LYS A 366 -11.99 -28.89 27.55
C LYS A 366 -11.81 -29.54 28.92
N ILE A 367 -12.93 -29.86 29.55
CA ILE A 367 -12.97 -30.69 30.75
C ILE A 367 -12.48 -32.10 30.38
N LYS A 368 -11.38 -32.54 30.99
CA LYS A 368 -10.77 -33.86 30.73
C LYS A 368 -11.15 -34.89 31.80
N THR A 369 -11.50 -34.42 33.00
CA THR A 369 -11.83 -35.27 34.15
C THR A 369 -13.22 -34.96 34.67
N HIS A 370 -14.10 -35.97 34.72
CA HIS A 370 -15.42 -35.84 35.34
C HIS A 370 -15.31 -35.98 36.85
N LEU A 371 -15.44 -34.86 37.57
CA LEU A 371 -15.58 -34.83 39.03
C LEU A 371 -17.01 -34.42 39.38
N LYS A 372 -17.72 -35.24 40.17
CA LYS A 372 -19.10 -34.94 40.62
C LYS A 372 -19.25 -33.53 41.18
N ARG A 373 -18.23 -33.08 41.93
CA ARG A 373 -18.21 -31.76 42.54
C ARG A 373 -18.09 -30.63 41.52
N PHE A 374 -17.53 -30.85 40.34
CA PHE A 374 -17.44 -29.83 39.28
C PHE A 374 -18.74 -29.75 38.48
N GLU A 375 -19.38 -30.88 38.19
CA GLU A 375 -20.67 -30.93 37.47
C GLU A 375 -21.74 -30.06 38.15
N ASP A 376 -21.76 -30.03 39.49
CA ASP A 376 -22.68 -29.20 40.28
C ASP A 376 -22.43 -27.67 40.11
N TYR A 377 -21.26 -27.26 39.63
CA TYR A 377 -20.84 -25.86 39.50
C TYR A 377 -20.52 -25.45 38.05
N GLU A 378 -20.71 -26.34 37.06
CA GLU A 378 -20.29 -26.10 35.68
C GLU A 378 -20.93 -24.84 35.10
N ASP A 379 -22.25 -24.67 35.25
CA ASP A 379 -22.97 -23.49 34.78
C ASP A 379 -22.49 -22.19 35.45
N LEU A 380 -22.14 -22.26 36.74
CA LEU A 380 -21.65 -21.11 37.52
C LEU A 380 -20.21 -20.73 37.16
N LEU A 381 -19.37 -21.72 36.82
CA LEU A 381 -17.95 -21.53 36.51
C LEU A 381 -17.66 -21.31 35.02
N THR A 382 -18.60 -21.66 34.14
CA THR A 382 -18.46 -21.46 32.68
C THR A 382 -18.19 -19.99 32.32
N PRO A 383 -18.91 -18.98 32.84
CA PRO A 383 -18.59 -17.57 32.57
C PRO A 383 -17.17 -17.16 33.01
N LEU A 384 -16.65 -17.76 34.09
CA LEU A 384 -15.28 -17.52 34.55
C LEU A 384 -14.25 -18.14 33.60
N MET A 385 -14.52 -19.34 33.08
CA MET A 385 -13.70 -20.00 32.06
C MET A 385 -13.66 -19.21 30.75
N GLU A 386 -14.81 -18.72 30.29
CA GLU A 386 -14.94 -17.88 29.09
C GLU A 386 -14.21 -16.56 29.26
N PHE A 387 -14.34 -15.91 30.42
CA PHE A 387 -13.63 -14.68 30.73
C PHE A 387 -12.11 -14.88 30.66
N TYR A 388 -11.59 -15.93 31.31
CA TYR A 388 -10.15 -16.21 31.26
C TYR A 388 -9.71 -16.52 29.83
N THR A 389 -10.52 -17.23 29.06
CA THR A 389 -10.22 -17.53 27.64
C THR A 389 -10.07 -16.26 26.81
N GLN A 390 -10.86 -15.23 27.09
CA GLN A 390 -10.81 -13.94 26.38
C GLN A 390 -9.67 -13.02 26.87
N GLN A 391 -9.46 -12.95 28.19
CA GLN A 391 -8.55 -11.97 28.81
C GLN A 391 -7.20 -12.54 29.24
N GLY A 392 -7.00 -13.85 29.22
CA GLY A 392 -5.77 -14.52 29.65
C GLY A 392 -5.42 -14.32 31.14
N ARG A 393 -6.38 -13.87 31.94
CA ARG A 393 -6.22 -13.58 33.37
C ARG A 393 -7.55 -13.76 34.11
N LEU A 394 -7.48 -13.77 35.44
CA LEU A 394 -8.69 -13.74 36.28
C LEU A 394 -9.36 -12.35 36.26
N PRO A 395 -10.70 -12.29 36.45
CA PRO A 395 -11.42 -11.04 36.56
C PRO A 395 -11.00 -10.22 37.78
N VAL A 396 -11.05 -8.89 37.65
CA VAL A 396 -11.08 -7.96 38.77
C VAL A 396 -12.53 -7.55 39.08
N ALA A 397 -12.74 -6.80 40.17
CA ALA A 397 -14.07 -6.40 40.61
C ALA A 397 -14.82 -5.61 39.52
N GLY A 398 -16.06 -6.01 39.23
CA GLY A 398 -16.96 -5.41 38.25
C GLY A 398 -16.83 -5.93 36.82
N GLU A 399 -15.94 -6.89 36.54
CA GLU A 399 -15.74 -7.41 35.17
C GLU A 399 -16.61 -8.63 34.82
N LEU A 400 -17.19 -9.29 35.82
CA LEU A 400 -18.00 -10.49 35.63
C LEU A 400 -19.36 -10.33 36.31
N LEU A 401 -20.45 -10.60 35.59
CA LEU A 401 -21.81 -10.44 36.12
C LEU A 401 -22.09 -11.39 37.29
N GLN A 402 -21.56 -12.62 37.23
CA GLN A 402 -21.71 -13.67 38.25
C GLN A 402 -20.72 -13.52 39.43
N GLU A 403 -20.11 -12.33 39.60
CA GLU A 403 -19.09 -12.10 40.63
C GLU A 403 -19.57 -12.45 42.05
N GLU A 404 -20.76 -11.97 42.43
CA GLU A 404 -21.32 -12.20 43.77
C GLU A 404 -21.64 -13.68 44.02
N GLU A 405 -22.20 -14.37 43.03
CA GLU A 405 -22.56 -15.79 43.11
C GLU A 405 -21.30 -16.67 43.27
N ILE A 406 -20.28 -16.41 42.44
CA ILE A 406 -18.99 -17.14 42.51
C ILE A 406 -18.28 -16.86 43.83
N LYS A 407 -18.31 -15.62 44.33
CA LYS A 407 -17.68 -15.28 45.61
C LYS A 407 -18.45 -15.84 46.80
N ALA A 408 -19.78 -15.95 46.75
CA ALA A 408 -20.56 -16.56 47.80
C ALA A 408 -20.19 -18.04 48.00
N GLU A 409 -20.00 -18.79 46.90
CA GLU A 409 -19.67 -20.21 46.96
C GLU A 409 -18.17 -20.49 47.22
N PHE A 410 -17.27 -19.77 46.53
CA PHE A 410 -15.83 -20.07 46.54
C PHE A 410 -14.98 -19.04 47.30
N GLY A 411 -15.57 -17.92 47.73
CA GLY A 411 -14.89 -16.80 48.39
C GLY A 411 -14.09 -15.89 47.46
N THR A 412 -13.37 -16.44 46.47
CA THR A 412 -12.54 -15.65 45.53
C THR A 412 -12.48 -16.31 44.15
N PHE A 413 -12.29 -15.51 43.09
CA PHE A 413 -12.06 -16.04 41.74
C PHE A 413 -10.87 -17.00 41.66
N ARG A 414 -9.81 -16.77 42.44
CA ARG A 414 -8.64 -17.67 42.47
C ARG A 414 -9.00 -19.06 43.00
N ARG A 415 -9.83 -19.14 44.04
CA ARG A 415 -10.31 -20.43 44.58
C ARG A 415 -11.29 -21.11 43.62
N ALA A 416 -12.19 -20.36 43.00
CA ALA A 416 -13.08 -20.87 41.96
C ALA A 416 -12.26 -21.46 40.79
N PHE A 417 -11.22 -20.77 40.35
CA PHE A 417 -10.36 -21.23 39.26
C PHE A 417 -9.49 -22.43 39.64
N GLN A 418 -9.11 -22.59 40.91
CA GLN A 418 -8.46 -23.82 41.38
C GLN A 418 -9.35 -25.06 41.21
N VAL A 419 -10.67 -24.91 41.27
CA VAL A 419 -11.62 -26.01 41.00
C VAL A 419 -11.65 -26.33 39.50
N ILE A 420 -11.62 -25.31 38.63
CA ILE A 420 -11.47 -25.49 37.17
C ILE A 420 -10.17 -26.24 36.83
N LEU A 421 -9.05 -25.90 37.47
CA LEU A 421 -7.76 -26.56 37.26
C LEU A 421 -7.72 -28.03 37.72
N GLN A 422 -8.67 -28.50 38.52
CA GLN A 422 -8.76 -29.92 38.88
C GLN A 422 -9.34 -30.78 37.75
N VAL A 423 -10.08 -30.16 36.83
CA VAL A 423 -10.78 -30.85 35.73
C VAL A 423 -10.26 -30.48 34.34
N THR A 424 -9.36 -29.50 34.25
CA THR A 424 -8.70 -29.03 33.01
C THR A 424 -7.18 -29.09 33.12
N GLU A 425 -6.47 -28.89 32.01
CA GLU A 425 -5.00 -28.83 32.00
C GLU A 425 -4.50 -27.40 32.21
N ALA A 426 -3.64 -27.20 33.22
CA ALA A 426 -3.07 -25.89 33.54
C ALA A 426 -2.27 -25.29 32.38
N GLU A 427 -1.54 -26.12 31.63
CA GLU A 427 -0.73 -25.68 30.47
C GLU A 427 -1.60 -25.04 29.37
N GLU A 428 -2.83 -25.51 29.16
CA GLU A 428 -3.74 -24.93 28.16
C GLU A 428 -4.15 -23.49 28.54
N TRP A 429 -4.31 -23.21 29.83
CA TRP A 429 -4.60 -21.86 30.35
C TRP A 429 -3.38 -20.93 30.24
N GLU A 430 -2.18 -21.46 30.49
CA GLU A 430 -0.94 -20.69 30.37
C GLU A 430 -0.68 -20.28 28.90
N ILE A 431 -0.98 -21.17 27.94
CA ILE A 431 -0.93 -20.87 26.50
C ILE A 431 -1.89 -19.72 26.15
N ILE A 432 -3.09 -19.68 26.75
CA ILE A 432 -4.04 -18.57 26.56
C ILE A 432 -3.47 -17.26 27.12
N ALA A 433 -2.89 -17.30 28.32
CA ALA A 433 -2.26 -16.12 28.93
C ALA A 433 -1.09 -15.60 28.09
N ASP A 434 -0.22 -16.49 27.58
CA ASP A 434 0.90 -16.13 26.71
C ASP A 434 0.44 -15.56 25.37
N LYS A 435 -0.63 -16.12 24.80
CA LYS A 435 -1.26 -15.60 23.59
C LYS A 435 -1.80 -14.18 23.82
N ARG A 436 -2.45 -13.93 24.95
CA ARG A 436 -2.91 -12.58 25.32
C ARG A 436 -1.75 -11.61 25.53
N ARG A 437 -0.67 -12.04 26.20
CA ARG A 437 0.56 -11.24 26.32
C ARG A 437 1.10 -10.86 24.95
N ALA A 438 1.20 -11.82 24.04
CA ALA A 438 1.67 -11.58 22.68
C ALA A 438 0.80 -10.58 21.91
N ASP A 439 -0.54 -10.67 22.03
CA ASP A 439 -1.47 -9.75 21.38
C ASP A 439 -1.36 -8.31 21.94
N LEU A 440 -1.21 -8.17 23.26
CA LEU A 440 -1.01 -6.86 23.90
C LEU A 440 0.35 -6.23 23.55
N LEU A 441 1.40 -7.05 23.44
CA LEU A 441 2.72 -6.58 22.97
C LEU A 441 2.65 -6.16 21.50
N LEU A 442 1.97 -6.95 20.65
CA LEU A 442 1.76 -6.61 19.24
C LEU A 442 1.05 -5.26 19.12
N TYR A 443 -0.05 -5.08 19.87
CA TYR A 443 -0.77 -3.81 19.92
C TYR A 443 0.14 -2.64 20.32
N LEU A 444 0.86 -2.76 21.45
CA LEU A 444 1.75 -1.68 21.91
C LEU A 444 2.89 -1.40 20.93
N ALA A 445 3.46 -2.43 20.31
CA ALA A 445 4.53 -2.28 19.33
C ALA A 445 4.04 -1.54 18.08
N LEU A 446 2.83 -1.85 17.60
CA LEU A 446 2.22 -1.16 16.46
C LEU A 446 1.78 0.27 16.79
N SER A 447 1.36 0.54 18.04
CA SER A 447 1.00 1.89 18.46
C SER A 447 2.19 2.87 18.47
N GLN A 448 3.44 2.38 18.40
CA GLN A 448 4.64 3.23 18.28
C GLN A 448 4.78 3.92 16.92
N PHE A 449 4.10 3.41 15.87
CA PHE A 449 4.04 4.10 14.57
C PHE A 449 3.13 5.33 14.59
N SER A 450 2.30 5.45 15.63
CA SER A 450 1.42 6.57 15.93
C SER A 450 1.78 7.15 17.30
N GLN A 451 0.83 7.82 17.96
CA GLN A 451 1.02 8.24 19.34
C GLN A 451 0.83 7.05 20.29
N CYS A 452 1.88 6.71 21.04
CA CYS A 452 1.74 5.72 22.12
C CYS A 452 0.66 6.17 23.12
N PRO A 453 -0.31 5.31 23.44
CA PRO A 453 -1.43 5.68 24.29
C PRO A 453 -0.95 5.92 25.72
N LYS A 454 -1.53 6.93 26.37
CA LYS A 454 -1.34 7.15 27.80
C LYS A 454 -2.24 6.19 28.57
N VAL A 455 -1.84 5.82 29.78
CA VAL A 455 -2.63 4.90 30.63
C VAL A 455 -4.09 5.35 30.81
N ARG A 456 -4.34 6.66 30.85
CA ARG A 456 -5.70 7.23 31.00
C ARG A 456 -6.59 7.07 29.77
N GLU A 457 -5.99 6.88 28.59
CA GLU A 457 -6.67 6.69 27.31
C GLU A 457 -7.03 5.21 27.10
N LEU A 458 -6.56 4.31 27.97
CA LEU A 458 -6.89 2.89 27.96
C LEU A 458 -8.12 2.59 28.82
N SER A 459 -8.93 1.64 28.34
CA SER A 459 -10.09 1.17 29.10
C SER A 459 -9.70 0.58 30.47
N PRO A 460 -10.60 0.61 31.48
CA PRO A 460 -10.39 -0.06 32.76
C PRO A 460 -9.95 -1.52 32.60
N ALA A 461 -10.59 -2.27 31.69
CA ALA A 461 -10.28 -3.67 31.41
C ALA A 461 -8.86 -3.83 30.85
N THR A 462 -8.48 -3.03 29.85
CA THR A 462 -7.14 -3.07 29.25
C THR A 462 -6.05 -2.69 30.26
N ARG A 463 -6.31 -1.74 31.17
CA ARG A 463 -5.38 -1.41 32.27
C ARG A 463 -5.19 -2.59 33.22
N ALA A 464 -6.26 -3.30 33.54
CA ALA A 464 -6.20 -4.51 34.36
C ALA A 464 -5.42 -5.64 33.65
N ASP A 465 -5.57 -5.78 32.33
CA ASP A 465 -4.78 -6.71 31.51
C ASP A 465 -3.28 -6.44 31.64
N PHE A 466 -2.85 -5.19 31.42
CA PHE A 466 -1.44 -4.82 31.51
C PHE A 466 -0.85 -5.06 32.90
N LYS A 467 -1.62 -4.71 33.95
CA LYS A 467 -1.20 -4.94 35.33
C LYS A 467 -1.06 -6.42 35.65
N ALA A 468 -2.02 -7.25 35.26
CA ALA A 468 -2.00 -8.68 35.58
C ALA A 468 -0.96 -9.46 34.77
N LEU A 469 -0.78 -9.12 33.49
CA LEU A 469 0.04 -9.91 32.56
C LEU A 469 1.51 -9.48 32.50
N PHE A 470 1.80 -8.20 32.79
CA PHE A 470 3.16 -7.62 32.72
C PHE A 470 3.62 -6.97 34.03
N GLY A 471 2.77 -6.97 35.06
CA GLY A 471 2.99 -6.28 36.34
C GLY A 471 2.75 -4.77 36.27
N SER A 472 3.16 -4.11 35.18
CA SER A 472 2.90 -2.69 34.95
C SER A 472 2.85 -2.34 33.47
N TYR A 473 2.13 -1.25 33.14
CA TYR A 473 2.10 -0.70 31.78
C TYR A 473 3.50 -0.34 31.26
N ARG A 474 4.35 0.23 32.12
CA ARG A 474 5.72 0.62 31.75
C ARG A 474 6.56 -0.58 31.31
N ASN A 475 6.43 -1.72 31.99
CA ASN A 475 7.13 -2.95 31.60
C ASN A 475 6.63 -3.45 30.24
N ALA A 476 5.31 -3.41 30.01
CA ALA A 476 4.73 -3.79 28.73
C ALA A 476 5.26 -2.91 27.58
N CYS A 477 5.37 -1.59 27.79
CA CYS A 477 5.95 -0.68 26.80
C CYS A 477 7.42 -0.98 26.49
N ALA A 478 8.24 -1.23 27.52
CA ALA A 478 9.66 -1.57 27.32
C ALA A 478 9.83 -2.86 26.51
N LEU A 479 9.04 -3.89 26.82
CA LEU A 479 9.05 -5.15 26.06
C LEU A 479 8.55 -4.96 24.62
N ALA A 480 7.54 -4.12 24.41
CA ALA A 480 7.03 -3.82 23.07
C ALA A 480 8.08 -3.13 22.19
N GLU A 481 8.89 -2.24 22.75
CA GLU A 481 10.01 -1.59 22.06
C GLU A 481 11.08 -2.61 21.64
N GLU A 482 11.50 -3.51 22.53
CA GLU A 482 12.45 -4.58 22.20
C GLU A 482 11.96 -5.49 21.07
N VAL A 483 10.67 -5.82 21.11
CA VAL A 483 10.02 -6.65 20.10
C VAL A 483 9.93 -5.92 18.75
N LEU A 484 9.64 -4.61 18.75
CA LEU A 484 9.61 -3.80 17.53
C LEU A 484 10.98 -3.70 16.87
N ILE A 485 12.05 -3.52 17.65
CA ILE A 485 13.43 -3.56 17.15
C ILE A 485 13.71 -4.92 16.48
N SER A 486 13.23 -6.01 17.07
CA SER A 486 13.39 -7.36 16.53
C SER A 486 12.67 -7.54 15.18
N ALA A 487 11.56 -6.84 14.94
CA ALA A 487 10.85 -6.88 13.65
C ALA A 487 11.66 -6.25 12.50
N GLY A 488 12.59 -5.34 12.80
CA GLY A 488 13.54 -4.79 11.82
C GLY A 488 14.68 -5.74 11.45
N ASN A 489 14.86 -6.85 12.18
CA ASN A 489 15.94 -7.81 11.96
C ASN A 489 15.53 -8.89 10.96
N LEU A 490 15.85 -8.69 9.67
CA LEU A 490 15.52 -9.65 8.59
C LEU A 490 16.02 -11.08 8.84
N PRO A 491 17.26 -11.32 9.34
CA PRO A 491 17.67 -12.66 9.77
C PRO A 491 16.74 -13.31 10.82
N ALA A 492 16.23 -12.54 11.79
CA ALA A 492 15.28 -13.05 12.77
C ALA A 492 13.92 -13.38 12.12
N ILE A 493 13.45 -12.54 11.19
CA ILE A 493 12.24 -12.83 10.38
C ILE A 493 12.44 -14.09 9.55
N ALA A 494 13.58 -14.26 8.89
CA ALA A 494 13.91 -15.43 8.08
C ALA A 494 13.87 -16.71 8.92
N ARG A 495 14.56 -16.73 10.07
CA ARG A 495 14.55 -17.88 10.99
C ARG A 495 13.16 -18.21 11.51
N THR A 496 12.34 -17.19 11.78
CA THR A 496 10.96 -17.39 12.23
C THR A 496 10.07 -17.93 11.11
N CYS A 497 10.27 -17.47 9.87
CA CYS A 497 9.60 -18.04 8.68
C CYS A 497 10.01 -19.50 8.44
N GLU A 498 11.29 -19.84 8.59
CA GLU A 498 11.83 -21.19 8.40
C GLU A 498 11.31 -22.18 9.45
N ASN A 499 11.12 -21.73 10.69
CA ASN A 499 10.57 -22.54 11.78
C ASN A 499 9.04 -22.56 11.80
N SER A 500 8.37 -21.78 10.96
CA SER A 500 6.91 -21.76 10.90
C SER A 500 6.39 -23.08 10.33
N SER A 501 5.51 -23.75 11.07
CA SER A 501 4.73 -24.89 10.58
C SER A 501 3.59 -24.46 9.65
N LEU A 502 3.30 -23.16 9.56
CA LEU A 502 2.22 -22.58 8.78
C LEU A 502 2.77 -21.79 7.60
N GLY A 503 2.14 -21.92 6.43
CA GLY A 503 2.50 -21.18 5.23
C GLY A 503 3.45 -21.89 4.30
N LYS A 504 3.47 -21.44 3.05
CA LYS A 504 4.35 -21.92 2.00
C LYS A 504 5.67 -21.17 2.04
N LEU A 505 6.71 -21.82 2.55
CA LEU A 505 8.07 -21.29 2.54
C LEU A 505 8.67 -21.35 1.14
N SER A 506 9.24 -20.24 0.71
CA SER A 506 10.07 -20.12 -0.49
C SER A 506 11.45 -19.61 -0.07
N ARG A 507 12.42 -19.57 -1.00
CA ARG A 507 13.81 -19.16 -0.73
C ARG A 507 13.95 -17.84 0.06
N TYR A 508 13.04 -16.88 -0.14
CA TYR A 508 13.13 -15.53 0.42
C TYR A 508 11.82 -14.99 0.98
N SER A 509 10.80 -15.84 1.11
CA SER A 509 9.49 -15.38 1.58
C SER A 509 8.64 -16.51 2.15
N LEU A 510 7.77 -16.17 3.10
CA LEU A 510 6.68 -17.01 3.56
C LEU A 510 5.37 -16.51 2.94
N THR A 511 4.61 -17.38 2.25
CA THR A 511 3.30 -17.03 1.68
C THR A 511 2.19 -17.74 2.45
N ILE A 512 1.19 -16.99 2.90
CA ILE A 512 0.09 -17.47 3.73
C ILE A 512 -1.25 -17.01 3.19
N HIS A 513 -2.33 -17.73 3.52
CA HIS A 513 -3.68 -17.18 3.41
C HIS A 513 -3.97 -16.26 4.61
N ILE A 514 -4.79 -15.22 4.43
CA ILE A 514 -5.08 -14.25 5.49
C ILE A 514 -5.70 -14.89 6.75
N SER A 515 -6.45 -15.99 6.58
CA SER A 515 -7.08 -16.72 7.69
C SER A 515 -6.10 -17.35 8.69
N ILE A 516 -4.82 -17.47 8.34
CA ILE A 516 -3.80 -18.04 9.23
C ILE A 516 -2.93 -16.97 9.89
N LEU A 517 -3.12 -15.68 9.57
CA LEU A 517 -2.32 -14.58 10.10
C LEU A 517 -2.33 -14.56 11.63
N GLU A 518 -3.49 -14.68 12.26
CA GLU A 518 -3.65 -14.74 13.73
C GLU A 518 -3.00 -15.99 14.36
N LYS A 519 -2.71 -17.02 13.57
CA LYS A 519 -2.08 -18.26 14.04
C LYS A 519 -0.54 -18.23 13.91
N LEU A 520 0.03 -17.20 13.27
CA LEU A 520 1.48 -17.07 13.10
C LEU A 520 2.18 -16.65 14.41
N PRO A 521 3.49 -16.93 14.55
CA PRO A 521 4.31 -16.34 15.60
C PRO A 521 4.18 -14.81 15.63
N MET A 522 4.15 -14.24 16.84
CA MET A 522 3.93 -12.80 17.07
C MET A 522 4.87 -11.92 16.25
N LEU A 523 6.16 -12.31 16.10
CA LEU A 523 7.12 -11.54 15.31
C LEU A 523 6.70 -11.40 13.83
N LEU A 524 6.11 -12.43 13.23
CA LEU A 524 5.62 -12.37 11.84
C LEU A 524 4.33 -11.55 11.74
N ARG A 525 3.47 -11.64 12.76
CA ARG A 525 2.27 -10.80 12.87
C ARG A 525 2.61 -9.32 13.00
N LEU A 526 3.64 -9.01 13.79
CA LEU A 526 4.17 -7.66 13.91
C LEU A 526 4.78 -7.17 12.60
N TYR A 527 5.56 -8.01 11.93
CA TYR A 527 6.17 -7.66 10.65
C TYR A 527 5.14 -7.32 9.56
N GLU A 528 4.05 -8.09 9.47
CA GLU A 528 2.88 -7.73 8.63
C GLU A 528 2.15 -6.50 9.15
N GLY A 529 1.96 -6.42 10.47
CA GLY A 529 1.32 -5.32 11.17
C GLY A 529 1.93 -3.97 10.82
N CYS A 530 3.26 -3.88 10.74
CA CYS A 530 3.98 -2.67 10.34
C CYS A 530 3.49 -2.13 8.99
N ALA A 531 3.28 -2.99 7.98
CA ALA A 531 2.73 -2.57 6.69
C ALA A 531 1.26 -2.13 6.82
N SER A 532 0.47 -2.94 7.51
CA SER A 532 -0.98 -2.71 7.62
C SER A 532 -1.33 -1.47 8.45
N GLN A 533 -0.46 -1.06 9.37
CA GLN A 533 -0.65 0.11 10.23
C GLN A 533 -0.27 1.41 9.53
N THR A 534 0.75 1.38 8.66
CA THR A 534 1.19 2.56 7.91
C THR A 534 0.32 2.81 6.67
N ILE A 535 0.12 1.80 5.83
CA ILE A 535 -0.56 1.95 4.53
C ILE A 535 -1.98 1.39 4.54
N GLY A 536 -2.25 0.39 5.38
CA GLY A 536 -3.46 -0.42 5.32
C GLY A 536 -3.28 -1.70 4.49
N ARG A 537 -4.19 -2.66 4.67
CA ARG A 537 -4.21 -3.87 3.82
C ARG A 537 -4.89 -3.55 2.49
N LEU A 538 -4.44 -4.22 1.43
CA LEU A 538 -5.18 -4.21 0.17
C LEU A 538 -6.54 -4.87 0.39
N GLU A 539 -7.59 -4.21 -0.08
CA GLU A 539 -8.95 -4.71 0.06
C GLU A 539 -9.11 -6.08 -0.60
N ASN A 540 -9.83 -6.98 0.07
CA ASN A 540 -10.08 -8.36 -0.36
C ASN A 540 -8.82 -9.24 -0.48
N ALA A 541 -7.62 -8.73 -0.17
CA ALA A 541 -6.41 -9.53 -0.25
C ALA A 541 -6.55 -10.77 0.66
N ASN A 542 -6.52 -11.93 0.03
CA ASN A 542 -6.70 -13.21 0.71
C ASN A 542 -5.37 -13.96 0.86
N VAL A 543 -4.30 -13.52 0.20
CA VAL A 543 -2.97 -14.08 0.35
C VAL A 543 -1.98 -12.99 0.73
N ILE A 544 -1.14 -13.27 1.72
CA ILE A 544 -0.09 -12.37 2.21
C ILE A 544 1.26 -13.05 2.00
N ARG A 545 2.24 -12.31 1.49
CA ARG A 545 3.62 -12.78 1.33
C ARG A 545 4.56 -11.91 2.15
N LEU A 546 5.22 -12.53 3.13
CA LEU A 546 6.23 -11.91 3.98
C LEU A 546 7.60 -12.11 3.32
N SER A 547 8.21 -11.06 2.78
CA SER A 547 9.56 -11.13 2.23
C SER A 547 10.58 -10.93 3.34
N PHE A 548 11.62 -11.75 3.38
CA PHE A 548 12.78 -11.57 4.26
C PHE A 548 14.10 -11.36 3.48
N ARG A 549 14.03 -11.19 2.15
CA ARG A 549 15.17 -10.69 1.34
C ARG A 549 15.31 -9.17 1.45
N GLN A 550 14.19 -8.49 1.54
CA GLN A 550 14.08 -7.04 1.74
C GLN A 550 12.84 -6.79 2.61
N PRO A 551 12.79 -5.66 3.34
CA PRO A 551 11.71 -5.34 4.27
C PRO A 551 10.41 -5.01 3.51
N LYS A 552 9.64 -6.04 3.16
CA LYS A 552 8.50 -5.94 2.25
C LYS A 552 7.39 -6.93 2.60
N ILE A 553 6.15 -6.45 2.54
CA ILE A 553 4.92 -7.24 2.63
C ILE A 553 4.16 -7.14 1.30
N SER A 554 3.78 -8.26 0.70
CA SER A 554 2.91 -8.27 -0.47
C SER A 554 1.51 -8.76 -0.12
N TYR A 555 0.50 -7.97 -0.43
CA TYR A 555 -0.90 -8.35 -0.39
C TYR A 555 -1.36 -8.77 -1.78
N LEU A 556 -1.91 -9.97 -1.90
CA LEU A 556 -2.29 -10.60 -3.17
C LEU A 556 -3.77 -10.94 -3.12
N TYR A 557 -4.51 -10.55 -4.17
CA TYR A 557 -5.94 -10.82 -4.27
C TYR A 557 -6.25 -11.82 -5.39
N TYR A 558 -6.78 -12.98 -4.99
CA TYR A 558 -7.28 -14.03 -5.87
C TYR A 558 -8.81 -14.11 -5.74
N PRO A 559 -9.61 -13.49 -6.62
CA PRO A 559 -11.07 -13.43 -6.47
C PRO A 559 -11.72 -14.80 -6.31
N ASP A 560 -11.22 -15.78 -7.07
CA ASP A 560 -11.74 -17.14 -7.11
C ASP A 560 -10.95 -18.10 -6.20
N PHE A 561 -10.37 -17.59 -5.10
CA PHE A 561 -9.54 -18.41 -4.22
C PHE A 561 -10.28 -19.63 -3.70
N ASP A 562 -11.56 -19.55 -3.35
CA ASP A 562 -12.30 -20.70 -2.79
C ASP A 562 -12.95 -21.57 -3.85
N THR A 563 -13.26 -21.01 -5.01
CA THR A 563 -14.01 -21.66 -6.10
C THR A 563 -13.11 -22.37 -7.09
N GLU A 564 -11.96 -21.78 -7.42
CA GLU A 564 -11.00 -22.33 -8.37
C GLU A 564 -9.83 -23.03 -7.66
N ILE A 565 -9.37 -24.13 -8.24
CA ILE A 565 -8.25 -24.89 -7.69
C ILE A 565 -6.95 -24.13 -7.89
N HIS A 566 -6.76 -23.52 -9.06
CA HIS A 566 -5.56 -22.77 -9.42
C HIS A 566 -5.98 -21.34 -9.80
N PRO A 567 -6.37 -20.52 -8.81
CA PRO A 567 -6.89 -19.20 -9.08
C PRO A 567 -5.80 -18.30 -9.66
N ILE A 568 -6.20 -17.41 -10.56
CA ILE A 568 -5.32 -16.37 -11.11
C ILE A 568 -5.30 -15.15 -10.21
N LEU A 569 -4.15 -14.49 -10.14
CA LEU A 569 -3.98 -13.26 -9.38
C LEU A 569 -4.69 -12.12 -10.11
N ALA A 570 -5.57 -11.39 -9.42
CA ALA A 570 -6.23 -10.22 -9.97
C ALA A 570 -5.44 -8.95 -9.69
N THR A 571 -5.02 -8.72 -8.45
CA THR A 571 -4.26 -7.52 -8.06
C THR A 571 -3.21 -7.87 -7.01
N SER A 572 -2.13 -7.07 -6.99
CA SER A 572 -1.10 -7.15 -5.95
C SER A 572 -0.67 -5.78 -5.48
N MET A 573 -0.41 -5.66 -4.18
CA MET A 573 0.17 -4.47 -3.55
C MET A 573 1.38 -4.88 -2.73
N ASP A 574 2.53 -4.29 -3.05
CA ASP A 574 3.81 -4.50 -2.38
C ASP A 574 4.10 -3.28 -1.51
N VAL A 575 4.13 -3.44 -0.18
CA VAL A 575 4.44 -2.37 0.79
C VAL A 575 5.88 -2.52 1.26
N TYR A 576 6.68 -1.46 1.12
CA TYR A 576 8.08 -1.38 1.50
C TYR A 576 8.21 -0.71 2.87
N LEU A 577 8.56 -1.48 3.90
CA LEU A 577 8.52 -1.01 5.30
C LEU A 577 9.56 0.08 5.61
N GLY A 578 10.63 0.20 4.81
CA GLY A 578 11.71 1.16 5.04
C GLY A 578 11.45 2.58 4.54
N SER A 579 10.51 2.77 3.60
CA SER A 579 10.22 4.08 3.00
C SER A 579 8.76 4.50 3.13
N ALA A 580 7.91 3.65 3.73
CA ALA A 580 6.46 3.79 3.69
C ALA A 580 5.89 3.90 2.26
N ASP A 581 6.63 3.42 1.26
CA ASP A 581 6.12 3.36 -0.11
C ASP A 581 5.37 2.07 -0.37
N PHE A 582 4.50 2.10 -1.36
CA PHE A 582 3.90 0.90 -1.93
C PHE A 582 3.92 0.93 -3.45
N SER A 583 3.94 -0.25 -4.06
CA SER A 583 3.73 -0.42 -5.49
C SER A 583 2.53 -1.32 -5.72
N PHE A 584 1.81 -1.07 -6.81
CA PHE A 584 0.58 -1.79 -7.13
C PHE A 584 0.67 -2.39 -8.54
N ARG A 585 -0.09 -3.45 -8.76
CA ARG A 585 -0.26 -4.04 -10.08
C ARG A 585 -1.62 -4.67 -10.27
N ASP A 586 -2.25 -4.35 -11.39
CA ASP A 586 -3.48 -5.00 -11.88
C ASP A 586 -3.21 -6.02 -12.98
N TYR A 587 -3.66 -7.26 -12.76
CA TYR A 587 -3.50 -8.36 -13.70
C TYR A 587 -4.81 -8.77 -14.39
N ARG A 588 -5.94 -8.11 -14.12
CA ARG A 588 -7.26 -8.51 -14.64
C ARG A 588 -7.34 -8.54 -16.16
N ASP A 589 -6.66 -7.61 -16.84
CA ASP A 589 -6.57 -7.59 -18.30
C ASP A 589 -5.27 -8.24 -18.83
N SER A 590 -4.49 -8.88 -17.94
CA SER A 590 -3.26 -9.57 -18.36
C SER A 590 -3.63 -10.87 -19.07
N PRO A 591 -3.07 -11.14 -20.27
CA PRO A 591 -3.27 -12.43 -20.95
C PRO A 591 -2.49 -13.58 -20.30
N ASN A 592 -1.60 -13.27 -19.34
CA ASN A 592 -0.76 -14.24 -18.65
C ASN A 592 -0.55 -13.87 -17.18
N PRO A 593 -1.63 -13.84 -16.37
CA PRO A 593 -1.54 -13.48 -14.96
C PRO A 593 -0.78 -14.56 -14.18
N PRO A 594 -0.16 -14.21 -13.03
CA PRO A 594 0.34 -15.19 -12.09
C PRO A 594 -0.78 -16.13 -11.63
N ILE A 595 -0.44 -17.39 -11.41
CA ILE A 595 -1.41 -18.42 -10.99
C ILE A 595 -0.93 -19.09 -9.71
N LEU A 596 -1.87 -19.39 -8.80
CA LEU A 596 -1.55 -19.97 -7.51
C LEU A 596 -1.57 -21.50 -7.55
N HIS A 597 -0.56 -22.11 -6.94
CA HIS A 597 -0.41 -23.56 -6.78
C HIS A 597 -0.21 -23.94 -5.31
N GLU A 598 -0.58 -25.17 -4.96
CA GLU A 598 -0.41 -25.76 -3.61
C GLU A 598 -1.10 -24.94 -2.52
N LYS A 599 -2.40 -24.67 -2.70
CA LYS A 599 -3.22 -23.90 -1.75
C LYS A 599 -3.25 -24.53 -0.35
N GLU A 600 -3.12 -25.85 -0.24
CA GLU A 600 -3.10 -26.54 1.04
C GLU A 600 -1.94 -26.09 1.94
N LEU A 601 -0.85 -25.57 1.38
CA LEU A 601 0.27 -25.02 2.14
C LEU A 601 -0.02 -23.64 2.73
N LEU A 602 -1.04 -22.93 2.23
CA LEU A 602 -1.38 -21.58 2.63
C LEU A 602 -2.43 -21.53 3.74
N VAL A 603 -3.14 -22.64 3.99
CA VAL A 603 -4.27 -22.73 4.92
C VAL A 603 -4.04 -23.83 5.97
N THR A 604 -4.86 -23.86 7.01
CA THR A 604 -4.83 -24.88 8.06
C THR A 604 -5.81 -26.03 7.80
N ALA A 605 -5.68 -27.14 8.55
CA ALA A 605 -6.47 -28.35 8.35
C ALA A 605 -7.99 -28.18 8.57
N ASP A 606 -8.39 -27.17 9.34
CA ASP A 606 -9.78 -26.73 9.56
C ASP A 606 -10.37 -25.96 8.37
N TYR A 607 -9.58 -25.62 7.35
CA TYR A 607 -10.05 -24.88 6.19
C TYR A 607 -10.95 -25.74 5.29
N PRO A 608 -12.04 -25.18 4.72
CA PRO A 608 -12.94 -25.93 3.85
C PRO A 608 -12.21 -26.65 2.71
N ASN A 609 -12.54 -27.93 2.52
CA ASN A 609 -11.95 -28.80 1.50
C ASN A 609 -10.43 -29.04 1.61
N TYR A 610 -9.79 -28.77 2.77
CA TYR A 610 -8.36 -29.00 2.99
C TYR A 610 -7.88 -30.38 2.52
N ASP A 611 -8.53 -31.45 2.96
CA ASP A 611 -8.16 -32.83 2.58
C ASP A 611 -8.21 -33.08 1.08
N LYS A 612 -9.14 -32.42 0.36
CA LYS A 612 -9.26 -32.54 -1.09
C LYS A 612 -8.11 -31.81 -1.79
N LEU A 613 -7.73 -30.62 -1.30
CA LEU A 613 -6.57 -29.87 -1.80
C LEU A 613 -5.28 -30.67 -1.58
N LEU A 614 -5.07 -31.20 -0.38
CA LEU A 614 -3.89 -32.01 -0.04
C LEU A 614 -3.75 -33.24 -0.94
N ARG A 615 -4.87 -33.96 -1.16
CA ARG A 615 -4.89 -35.11 -2.08
C ARG A 615 -4.59 -34.70 -3.51
N LEU A 616 -5.16 -33.60 -3.99
CA LEU A 616 -4.91 -33.11 -5.33
C LEU A 616 -3.44 -32.73 -5.53
N THR A 617 -2.84 -31.97 -4.62
CA THR A 617 -1.42 -31.60 -4.72
C THR A 617 -0.53 -32.84 -4.76
N LYS A 618 -0.85 -33.88 -3.99
CA LYS A 618 -0.13 -35.16 -4.08
C LYS A 618 -0.26 -35.79 -5.48
N LEU A 619 -1.46 -35.77 -6.07
CA LEU A 619 -1.66 -36.25 -7.44
C LEU A 619 -0.88 -35.41 -8.46
N GLU A 620 -0.80 -34.10 -8.30
CA GLU A 620 -0.06 -33.20 -9.19
C GLU A 620 1.45 -33.45 -9.12
N LYS A 621 1.97 -33.69 -7.90
CA LYS A 621 3.37 -34.10 -7.67
C LYS A 621 3.68 -35.44 -8.32
N ASP A 622 2.84 -36.45 -8.09
CA ASP A 622 3.00 -37.77 -8.73
C ASP A 622 2.93 -37.67 -10.26
N TRP A 623 2.07 -36.79 -10.78
CA TRP A 623 1.93 -36.53 -12.22
C TRP A 623 3.16 -35.82 -12.82
N GLY A 624 3.91 -35.09 -11.99
CA GLY A 624 5.07 -34.28 -12.40
C GLY A 624 4.71 -32.85 -12.80
N LEU A 625 3.49 -32.40 -12.53
CA LEU A 625 3.01 -31.06 -12.94
C LEU A 625 3.71 -29.93 -12.19
N LEU A 626 4.29 -30.21 -11.02
CA LEU A 626 4.90 -29.23 -10.13
C LEU A 626 6.44 -29.25 -10.13
N GLU A 627 7.07 -29.91 -11.10
CA GLU A 627 8.54 -30.03 -11.18
C GLU A 627 9.23 -28.70 -11.54
N ASP A 628 8.81 -28.05 -12.64
CA ASP A 628 9.36 -26.77 -13.06
C ASP A 628 8.51 -25.60 -12.54
N ARG A 629 8.83 -25.16 -11.32
CA ARG A 629 8.12 -24.04 -10.66
C ARG A 629 8.19 -22.73 -11.43
N LYS A 630 9.29 -22.49 -12.15
CA LYS A 630 9.47 -21.24 -12.89
C LYS A 630 8.61 -21.25 -14.15
N ALA A 631 8.50 -22.40 -14.82
CA ALA A 631 7.64 -22.54 -16.00
C ALA A 631 6.14 -22.40 -15.68
N ILE A 632 5.70 -22.83 -14.50
CA ILE A 632 4.26 -22.86 -14.15
C ILE A 632 3.77 -21.63 -13.36
N GLU A 633 4.64 -20.65 -13.07
CA GLU A 633 4.28 -19.46 -12.27
C GLU A 633 3.11 -18.66 -12.85
N ARG A 634 2.94 -18.70 -14.19
CA ARG A 634 1.93 -17.92 -14.90
C ARG A 634 0.98 -18.82 -15.68
N LEU A 635 -0.23 -18.31 -15.93
CA LEU A 635 -1.35 -19.05 -16.52
C LEU A 635 -0.98 -19.81 -17.81
N GLN A 636 -0.34 -19.15 -18.78
CA GLN A 636 0.03 -19.77 -20.06
C GLN A 636 1.05 -20.90 -19.87
N GLY A 637 2.00 -20.69 -18.95
CA GLY A 637 2.98 -21.70 -18.60
C GLY A 637 2.36 -22.91 -17.93
N TRP A 638 1.35 -22.69 -17.07
CA TRP A 638 0.56 -23.77 -16.48
C TRP A 638 -0.26 -24.54 -17.52
N GLN A 639 -0.94 -23.85 -18.43
CA GLN A 639 -1.69 -24.47 -19.52
C GLN A 639 -0.79 -25.33 -20.42
N LYS A 640 0.39 -24.81 -20.76
CA LYS A 640 1.41 -25.56 -21.50
C LYS A 640 1.91 -26.78 -20.73
N CYS A 641 2.13 -26.66 -19.42
CA CYS A 641 2.51 -27.80 -18.59
C CYS A 641 1.45 -28.91 -18.62
N LEU A 642 0.16 -28.56 -18.52
CA LEU A 642 -0.95 -29.51 -18.63
C LEU A 642 -0.99 -30.18 -20.02
N GLU A 643 -0.76 -29.42 -21.09
CA GLU A 643 -0.62 -29.94 -22.46
C GLU A 643 0.52 -30.94 -22.60
N ASP A 644 1.70 -30.55 -22.12
CA ASP A 644 2.91 -31.36 -22.20
C ASP A 644 2.78 -32.66 -21.40
N HIS A 645 1.99 -32.65 -20.33
CA HIS A 645 1.71 -33.81 -19.49
C HIS A 645 0.37 -34.52 -19.80
N CYS A 646 -0.28 -34.15 -20.91
CA CYS A 646 -1.57 -34.72 -21.36
C CYS A 646 -2.64 -34.74 -20.24
N ALA A 647 -2.64 -33.72 -19.38
CA ALA A 647 -3.47 -33.63 -18.19
C ALA A 647 -4.58 -32.57 -18.34
N THR A 648 -5.69 -32.79 -17.65
CA THR A 648 -6.76 -31.80 -17.46
C THR A 648 -7.28 -31.94 -16.04
N ILE A 649 -7.46 -30.82 -15.35
CA ILE A 649 -7.98 -30.80 -13.98
C ILE A 649 -9.47 -30.46 -14.03
N LYS A 650 -10.28 -31.26 -13.33
CA LYS A 650 -11.72 -31.01 -13.15
C LYS A 650 -12.07 -31.18 -11.68
N GLY A 651 -12.38 -30.07 -11.00
CA GLY A 651 -12.49 -30.06 -9.54
C GLY A 651 -11.20 -30.60 -8.92
N TYR A 652 -11.31 -31.54 -7.99
CA TYR A 652 -10.16 -32.13 -7.28
C TYR A 652 -9.60 -33.40 -7.95
N GLN A 653 -9.72 -33.53 -9.27
CA GLN A 653 -9.26 -34.71 -10.02
C GLN A 653 -8.40 -34.32 -11.22
N ILE A 654 -7.37 -35.13 -11.48
CA ILE A 654 -6.54 -35.06 -12.70
C ILE A 654 -6.97 -36.15 -13.66
N LEU A 655 -7.35 -35.76 -14.87
CA LEU A 655 -7.81 -36.62 -15.94
C LEU A 655 -6.86 -36.55 -17.13
N TRP A 656 -6.81 -37.62 -17.93
CA TRP A 656 -6.14 -37.56 -19.22
C TRP A 656 -6.93 -36.69 -20.19
N ARG A 657 -6.22 -35.86 -20.95
CA ARG A 657 -6.77 -35.12 -22.09
C ARG A 657 -7.39 -36.08 -23.11
N LYS A 658 -8.57 -35.72 -23.64
CA LYS A 658 -9.29 -36.56 -24.62
C LYS A 658 -8.59 -36.62 -25.98
N ASP A 659 -7.83 -35.59 -26.31
CA ASP A 659 -7.07 -35.38 -27.54
C ASP A 659 -5.59 -35.82 -27.40
N ALA A 660 -5.22 -36.47 -26.30
CA ALA A 660 -3.83 -36.87 -26.05
C ALA A 660 -3.37 -38.03 -26.94
N ASP A 661 -2.14 -37.93 -27.47
CA ASP A 661 -1.48 -39.03 -28.18
C ASP A 661 -1.33 -40.27 -27.27
N PRO A 662 -1.91 -41.43 -27.64
CA PRO A 662 -1.82 -42.67 -26.86
C PRO A 662 -0.38 -43.10 -26.53
N TYR A 663 0.59 -42.84 -27.42
CA TYR A 663 1.99 -43.18 -27.17
C TYR A 663 2.56 -42.29 -26.05
N LYS A 664 2.34 -40.97 -26.12
CA LYS A 664 2.75 -40.01 -25.10
C LYS A 664 2.12 -40.33 -23.74
N VAL A 665 0.83 -40.67 -23.70
CA VAL A 665 0.14 -41.12 -22.48
C VAL A 665 0.80 -42.36 -21.88
N ARG A 666 1.17 -43.36 -22.69
CA ARG A 666 1.83 -44.57 -22.20
C ARG A 666 3.19 -44.26 -21.54
N VAL A 667 3.99 -43.40 -22.15
CA VAL A 667 5.29 -42.97 -21.60
C VAL A 667 5.09 -42.21 -20.28
N LEU A 668 4.15 -41.27 -20.23
CA LEU A 668 3.86 -40.51 -19.02
C LEU A 668 3.33 -41.41 -17.90
N ARG A 669 2.45 -42.37 -18.18
CA ARG A 669 1.98 -43.36 -17.19
C ARG A 669 3.12 -44.14 -16.54
N ALA A 670 4.10 -44.56 -17.34
CA ALA A 670 5.28 -45.25 -16.81
C ALA A 670 6.08 -44.35 -15.84
N LYS A 671 6.28 -43.07 -16.20
CA LYS A 671 6.93 -42.08 -15.32
C LYS A 671 6.16 -41.84 -14.03
N ILE A 672 4.83 -41.69 -14.10
CA ILE A 672 3.96 -41.49 -12.93
C ILE A 672 4.04 -42.69 -11.99
N ASN A 673 3.98 -43.91 -12.53
CA ASN A 673 4.11 -45.12 -11.71
C ASN A 673 5.49 -45.23 -11.05
N ALA A 674 6.56 -44.87 -11.77
CA ALA A 674 7.90 -44.83 -11.19
C ALA A 674 7.99 -43.82 -10.02
N ARG A 675 7.46 -42.60 -10.18
CA ARG A 675 7.41 -41.59 -9.11
C ARG A 675 6.60 -42.07 -7.91
N ARG A 676 5.43 -42.67 -8.13
CA ARG A 676 4.59 -43.24 -7.06
C ARG A 676 5.30 -44.33 -6.26
N ASN A 677 6.10 -45.16 -6.93
CA ASN A 677 6.86 -46.22 -6.25
C ASN A 677 8.03 -45.64 -5.43
N GLN A 678 8.69 -44.59 -5.93
CA GLN A 678 9.71 -43.85 -5.18
C GLN A 678 9.10 -43.16 -3.94
N ASN A 679 7.98 -42.46 -4.10
CA ASN A 679 7.28 -41.77 -3.00
C ASN A 679 6.65 -42.71 -1.95
N LYS A 680 6.57 -44.02 -2.23
CA LYS A 680 6.14 -45.03 -1.25
C LYS A 680 7.30 -45.67 -0.49
N SER A 681 8.53 -45.50 -0.99
CA SER A 681 9.75 -46.08 -0.44
C SER A 681 10.55 -45.09 0.40
N SER A 682 10.16 -43.80 0.35
CA SER A 682 10.63 -42.68 1.17
C SER A 682 9.56 -42.30 2.17
#